data_AF-A0A2S5RD53-F1
#
_entry.id   AF-A0A2S5RD53-F1
#
_cell.length_a   1.000
_cell.length_b   1.000
_cell.length_c   1.000
_cell.angle_alpha   90.00
_cell.angle_beta   90.00
_cell.angle_gamma   90.00
#
_symmetry.space_group_name_H-M   'P 1'
#
loop_
_entity.id
_entity.type
_entity.pdbx_description
1 polymer ?
#
loop_
_entity_poly.entity_id
_entity_poly.type
_entity_poly.pdbx_seq_one_letter_code
_entity_poly.pdbx_strand_id
1 'polypeptide(L)'
;MKKLLSILATFALASTSTMTVVSWTITPKTNDSEVITNNSLEQLIVTAQALATNEKSKPHTAYQKLHKAIGQARGTLKIYINENENPGVLYEAYLTLQAAMNTFTATDNELAKIDILETRIVEAHGILEKNNDKLEQEKVKLLAVIKEADDLVGGKPPRNDQNKVDQTLLKLQTAMISFLNSTNEIADYSRLNAEIKKAQQALNKYPNKHPGVIKSLNDAIANAQKVIEQSYTTNDQGIVDQEVKNLKAAIANFLDAGKAKANTDELAQIIFDSRKIPQGNKSKAEWLVFQQAIEHAQGVVKGQPTIDQQHIVDQEVKHLKKAKEVFNNTPDQNADLTWLKSNIAMAKTIGKKNKREQDWLLFQSAITKAENYVLKPPLIDQQSEVDQMTEDLWEATYDFLNKADRTDIRSAILWKTSIGSLKDDKHETIKKALETKYAPLKEGKDYKIGAVKDYNGKFGVELTGINDYFEKTVVTFVLDIQNIEYDLYDLANSKQTQLWTASELQTAIENKNFDIQNALKVTEIAYEPTLNVKRFKITANDLYDYSNYKGEIIINQVLNRENQDKTIYLDPNNGAIKAVVGSAPKETKEVINIGRKGGYAQGMPKNIEKVPNYISPKITRLDWLFQGATKFNGDISKWDTKNVTNMDAMFNIAPAFNQDLSEWNVSKVKSFSWMFGGAIQFNGDISTWNTKNATNMDHMFVSAKNFDQDISTKILSSGIKAWDTSKVINMDHMFNEARVFNQDISSWNTGNVTNMNAMFYNARSFNQDLNGWDVEKVTNHSGFNFGTPAWKLPKPKFPN
;
A
#
# COMPACT_ATOMS: atom_id res chain seq x y z
N MET A 1 2.32 -11.76 7.96
CA MET A 1 1.28 -11.74 9.00
C MET A 1 1.41 -12.88 10.02
N LYS A 2 1.28 -14.18 9.67
CA LYS A 2 1.40 -15.31 10.63
C LYS A 2 2.74 -15.37 11.38
N LYS A 3 3.88 -15.19 10.68
CA LYS A 3 5.22 -15.08 11.31
C LYS A 3 5.38 -13.82 12.18
N LEU A 4 4.67 -12.74 11.88
CA LEU A 4 4.70 -11.49 12.64
C LEU A 4 3.90 -11.63 13.95
N LEU A 5 2.75 -12.29 13.87
CA LEU A 5 1.91 -12.64 15.03
C LEU A 5 2.57 -13.69 15.94
N SER A 6 3.36 -14.63 15.39
CA SER A 6 4.09 -15.61 16.21
C SER A 6 5.28 -14.99 16.97
N ILE A 7 5.91 -13.97 16.40
CA ILE A 7 6.99 -13.20 17.06
C ILE A 7 6.42 -12.31 18.18
N LEU A 8 5.26 -11.69 17.97
CA LEU A 8 4.56 -10.92 19.01
C LEU A 8 4.07 -11.82 20.17
N ALA A 9 3.71 -13.07 19.89
CA ALA A 9 3.33 -14.05 20.90
C ALA A 9 4.51 -14.56 21.76
N THR A 10 5.76 -14.48 21.27
CA THR A 10 6.93 -14.98 22.00
C THR A 10 7.47 -13.99 23.05
N PHE A 11 7.03 -12.73 23.03
CA PHE A 11 7.47 -11.67 23.96
C PHE A 11 6.45 -11.31 25.07
N ALA A 12 5.48 -12.19 25.36
CA ALA A 12 4.58 -12.08 26.53
C ALA A 12 3.87 -10.72 26.71
N LEU A 13 3.32 -10.13 25.62
CA LEU A 13 2.50 -8.90 25.66
C LEU A 13 1.08 -9.11 25.09
N ALA A 14 0.39 -10.16 25.50
CA ALA A 14 -1.06 -10.24 25.33
C ALA A 14 -1.70 -10.95 26.53
N SER A 15 -2.45 -10.19 27.34
CA SER A 15 -3.38 -10.74 28.30
C SER A 15 -4.45 -11.54 27.56
N THR A 16 -4.72 -12.74 28.06
CA THR A 16 -5.67 -13.73 27.54
C THR A 16 -7.10 -13.20 27.44
N SER A 17 -7.68 -13.20 26.24
CA SER A 17 -9.10 -13.52 26.05
C SER A 17 -9.43 -13.81 24.57
N THR A 18 -9.67 -15.10 24.30
CA THR A 18 -10.51 -15.71 23.23
C THR A 18 -10.18 -15.41 21.76
N MET A 19 -9.51 -16.38 21.12
CA MET A 19 -9.62 -16.62 19.69
C MET A 19 -11.05 -17.03 19.35
N THR A 20 -11.75 -16.22 18.56
CA THR A 20 -12.88 -16.70 17.75
C THR A 20 -12.39 -16.81 16.32
N VAL A 21 -12.27 -18.04 15.83
CA VAL A 21 -12.04 -18.32 14.41
C VAL A 21 -13.34 -17.98 13.69
N VAL A 22 -13.40 -16.81 13.03
CA VAL A 22 -14.51 -16.50 12.12
C VAL A 22 -14.21 -17.20 10.79
N SER A 23 -15.04 -18.17 10.46
CA SER A 23 -15.13 -18.77 9.13
C SER A 23 -15.48 -17.71 8.09
N TRP A 24 -14.72 -17.66 7.00
CA TRP A 24 -15.02 -16.81 5.85
C TRP A 24 -16.24 -17.37 5.11
N THR A 25 -17.44 -16.89 5.45
CA THR A 25 -18.62 -16.98 4.58
C THR A 25 -18.71 -15.70 3.76
N ILE A 26 -18.45 -15.83 2.46
CA ILE A 26 -18.65 -14.78 1.46
C ILE A 26 -20.15 -14.49 1.39
N THR A 27 -20.57 -13.28 1.78
CA THR A 27 -21.88 -12.74 1.42
C THR A 27 -21.72 -11.78 0.24
N PRO A 28 -22.60 -11.84 -0.79
CA PRO A 28 -22.52 -10.94 -1.94
C PRO A 28 -22.97 -9.52 -1.56
N LYS A 29 -22.26 -8.52 -2.11
CA LYS A 29 -22.56 -7.09 -1.98
C LYS A 29 -24.03 -6.82 -2.34
N THR A 30 -24.76 -6.21 -1.41
CA THR A 30 -25.98 -5.43 -1.71
C THR A 30 -25.59 -4.07 -2.29
N ASN A 31 -26.45 -3.55 -3.14
CA ASN A 31 -26.17 -2.58 -4.20
C ASN A 31 -26.18 -1.09 -3.79
N ASP A 32 -25.92 -0.72 -2.53
CA ASP A 32 -26.14 0.67 -2.06
C ASP A 32 -25.07 1.23 -1.09
N SER A 33 -23.78 0.93 -1.26
CA SER A 33 -22.72 1.59 -0.46
C SER A 33 -21.77 2.43 -1.31
N GLU A 34 -21.59 3.70 -0.90
CA GLU A 34 -20.64 4.66 -1.47
C GLU A 34 -19.28 4.01 -1.78
N VAL A 35 -18.77 4.27 -2.99
CA VAL A 35 -17.44 3.82 -3.40
C VAL A 35 -16.41 4.64 -2.61
N ILE A 36 -15.87 4.07 -1.53
CA ILE A 36 -14.78 4.68 -0.76
C ILE A 36 -13.52 4.74 -1.61
N THR A 37 -12.99 5.96 -1.82
CA THR A 37 -11.77 6.21 -2.59
C THR A 37 -10.55 6.40 -1.67
N ASN A 38 -9.34 6.36 -2.22
CA ASN A 38 -8.12 6.73 -1.49
C ASN A 38 -8.24 8.11 -0.81
N ASN A 39 -8.81 9.08 -1.53
CA ASN A 39 -9.00 10.45 -1.01
C ASN A 39 -9.97 10.47 0.19
N SER A 40 -11.02 9.65 0.15
CA SER A 40 -11.98 9.52 1.27
C SER A 40 -11.30 8.97 2.54
N LEU A 41 -10.40 7.99 2.40
CA LEU A 41 -9.65 7.42 3.53
C LEU A 41 -8.57 8.38 4.05
N GLU A 42 -7.89 9.12 3.17
CA GLU A 42 -6.93 10.17 3.56
C GLU A 42 -7.59 11.29 4.38
N GLN A 43 -8.76 11.78 3.95
CA GLN A 43 -9.50 12.79 4.71
C GLN A 43 -9.97 12.27 6.08
N LEU A 44 -10.38 11.00 6.16
CA LEU A 44 -10.76 10.39 7.43
C LEU A 44 -9.57 10.27 8.39
N ILE A 45 -8.36 9.97 7.89
CA ILE A 45 -7.13 9.94 8.68
C ILE A 45 -6.82 11.33 9.27
N VAL A 46 -6.89 12.39 8.46
CA VAL A 46 -6.67 13.76 8.94
C VAL A 46 -7.67 14.13 10.04
N THR A 47 -8.94 13.76 9.84
CA THR A 47 -10.01 14.00 10.82
C THR A 47 -9.76 13.25 12.12
N ALA A 48 -9.34 11.98 12.04
CA ALA A 48 -9.00 11.16 13.21
C ALA A 48 -7.82 11.73 14.01
N GLN A 49 -6.82 12.30 13.34
CA GLN A 49 -5.66 12.94 13.99
C GLN A 49 -6.08 14.21 14.75
N ALA A 50 -6.91 15.05 14.16
CA ALA A 50 -7.44 16.23 14.83
C ALA A 50 -8.31 15.86 16.06
N LEU A 51 -9.12 14.80 15.95
CA LEU A 51 -9.93 14.27 17.05
C LEU A 51 -9.06 13.85 18.24
N ALA A 52 -7.94 13.16 17.99
CA ALA A 52 -7.00 12.76 19.04
C ALA A 52 -6.35 13.98 19.72
N THR A 53 -6.02 15.05 18.98
CA THR A 53 -5.36 16.23 19.57
C THR A 53 -6.29 17.06 20.46
N ASN A 54 -7.59 17.12 20.15
CA ASN A 54 -8.52 18.02 20.82
C ASN A 54 -9.15 17.46 22.11
N GLU A 55 -9.35 16.14 22.23
CA GLU A 55 -10.17 15.50 23.29
C GLU A 55 -9.36 14.92 24.47
N LYS A 56 -8.71 15.78 25.26
CA LYS A 56 -7.68 15.40 26.27
C LYS A 56 -8.15 14.61 27.50
N SER A 57 -9.46 14.44 27.70
CA SER A 57 -10.03 13.81 28.90
C SER A 57 -10.40 12.33 28.71
N LYS A 58 -10.13 11.75 27.53
CA LYS A 58 -10.38 10.33 27.24
C LYS A 58 -9.34 9.43 27.93
N PRO A 59 -9.71 8.21 28.35
CA PRO A 59 -8.78 7.27 28.94
C PRO A 59 -7.68 6.86 27.95
N HIS A 60 -6.48 6.60 28.48
CA HIS A 60 -5.29 6.29 27.68
C HIS A 60 -5.48 5.09 26.73
N THR A 61 -6.31 4.11 27.11
CA THR A 61 -6.62 2.94 26.28
C THR A 61 -7.46 3.29 25.05
N ALA A 62 -8.31 4.32 25.12
CA ALA A 62 -9.07 4.82 23.96
C ALA A 62 -8.14 5.51 22.95
N TYR A 63 -7.19 6.30 23.46
CA TYR A 63 -6.13 6.91 22.65
C TYR A 63 -5.28 5.87 21.91
N GLN A 64 -4.80 4.85 22.61
CA GLN A 64 -4.04 3.76 22.01
C GLN A 64 -4.81 3.07 20.87
N LYS A 65 -6.11 2.81 21.05
CA LYS A 65 -6.96 2.20 20.03
C LYS A 65 -7.14 3.11 18.80
N LEU A 66 -7.37 4.41 19.00
CA LEU A 66 -7.52 5.37 17.91
C LEU A 66 -6.21 5.53 17.10
N HIS A 67 -5.07 5.73 17.78
CA HIS A 67 -3.77 5.86 17.13
C HIS A 67 -3.35 4.59 16.36
N LYS A 68 -3.66 3.42 16.92
CA LYS A 68 -3.45 2.14 16.22
C LYS A 68 -4.27 2.04 14.93
N ALA A 69 -5.54 2.45 14.96
CA ALA A 69 -6.40 2.43 13.77
C ALA A 69 -5.93 3.43 12.70
N ILE A 70 -5.45 4.61 13.12
CA ILE A 70 -4.82 5.61 12.21
C ILE A 70 -3.60 5.01 11.50
N GLY A 71 -2.71 4.34 12.25
CA GLY A 71 -1.54 3.68 11.68
C GLY A 71 -1.89 2.55 10.71
N GLN A 72 -2.92 1.76 11.02
CA GLN A 72 -3.41 0.70 10.14
C GLN A 72 -4.01 1.26 8.84
N ALA A 73 -4.81 2.33 8.90
CA ALA A 73 -5.39 2.97 7.72
C ALA A 73 -4.33 3.57 6.78
N ARG A 74 -3.27 4.19 7.34
CA ARG A 74 -2.11 4.68 6.57
C ARG A 74 -1.34 3.55 5.91
N GLY A 75 -1.14 2.44 6.63
CA GLY A 75 -0.53 1.23 6.08
C GLY A 75 -1.31 0.68 4.90
N THR A 76 -2.65 0.67 4.98
CA THR A 76 -3.54 0.23 3.90
C THR A 76 -3.43 1.09 2.64
N LEU A 77 -3.43 2.43 2.76
CA LEU A 77 -3.25 3.33 1.61
C LEU A 77 -1.93 3.08 0.87
N LYS A 78 -0.86 2.78 1.61
CA LYS A 78 0.49 2.57 1.05
C LYS A 78 0.61 1.26 0.26
N ILE A 79 -0.26 0.27 0.49
CA ILE A 79 -0.23 -1.05 -0.17
C ILE A 79 -1.43 -1.30 -1.10
N TYR A 80 -2.36 -0.36 -1.20
CA TYR A 80 -3.53 -0.49 -2.06
C TYR A 80 -3.14 -0.32 -3.53
N ILE A 81 -3.52 -1.30 -4.37
CA ILE A 81 -3.20 -1.32 -5.81
C ILE A 81 -4.45 -1.02 -6.63
N ASN A 82 -5.50 -1.83 -6.49
CA ASN A 82 -6.84 -1.62 -7.08
C ASN A 82 -7.88 -2.56 -6.44
N GLU A 83 -9.17 -2.32 -6.70
CA GLU A 83 -10.29 -3.15 -6.22
C GLU A 83 -10.32 -4.58 -6.78
N ASN A 84 -9.62 -4.87 -7.88
CA ASN A 84 -9.57 -6.22 -8.44
C ASN A 84 -8.56 -7.11 -7.71
N GLU A 85 -7.45 -6.51 -7.25
CA GLU A 85 -6.36 -7.20 -6.56
C GLU A 85 -6.56 -7.28 -5.06
N ASN A 86 -7.11 -6.23 -4.44
CA ASN A 86 -7.38 -6.16 -3.01
C ASN A 86 -8.84 -5.70 -2.76
N PRO A 87 -9.85 -6.51 -3.14
CA PRO A 87 -11.25 -6.09 -3.10
C PRO A 87 -11.70 -5.73 -1.69
N GLY A 88 -12.32 -4.55 -1.53
CA GLY A 88 -12.91 -4.10 -0.27
C GLY A 88 -11.92 -3.65 0.80
N VAL A 89 -10.60 -3.70 0.55
CA VAL A 89 -9.59 -3.37 1.57
C VAL A 89 -9.63 -1.90 2.00
N LEU A 90 -9.92 -0.97 1.07
CA LEU A 90 -10.14 0.45 1.42
C LEU A 90 -11.41 0.63 2.24
N TYR A 91 -12.48 -0.06 1.86
CA TYR A 91 -13.76 -0.02 2.55
C TYR A 91 -13.64 -0.54 3.99
N GLU A 92 -12.96 -1.67 4.19
CA GLU A 92 -12.69 -2.23 5.52
C GLU A 92 -11.80 -1.32 6.38
N ALA A 93 -10.76 -0.72 5.80
CA ALA A 93 -9.90 0.22 6.52
C ALA A 93 -10.64 1.50 6.92
N TYR A 94 -11.50 2.00 6.03
CA TYR A 94 -12.38 3.14 6.29
C TYR A 94 -13.37 2.84 7.41
N LEU A 95 -14.08 1.71 7.34
CA LEU A 95 -15.00 1.29 8.40
C LEU A 95 -14.29 1.04 9.73
N THR A 96 -13.09 0.45 9.72
CA THR A 96 -12.30 0.20 10.94
C THR A 96 -11.87 1.50 11.59
N LEU A 97 -11.36 2.46 10.81
CA LEU A 97 -10.97 3.78 11.32
C LEU A 97 -12.19 4.56 11.82
N GLN A 98 -13.29 4.54 11.07
CA GLN A 98 -14.53 5.20 11.46
C GLN A 98 -15.13 4.59 12.74
N ALA A 99 -15.11 3.26 12.87
CA ALA A 99 -15.53 2.57 14.08
C ALA A 99 -14.63 2.92 15.29
N ALA A 100 -13.32 3.06 15.07
CA ALA A 100 -12.39 3.49 16.11
C ALA A 100 -12.64 4.95 16.54
N MET A 101 -12.92 5.85 15.59
CA MET A 101 -13.30 7.25 15.89
C MET A 101 -14.62 7.32 16.64
N ASN A 102 -15.63 6.54 16.23
CA ASN A 102 -16.92 6.48 16.91
C ASN A 102 -16.77 5.92 18.33
N THR A 103 -15.96 4.87 18.49
CA THR A 103 -15.65 4.28 19.80
C THR A 103 -14.91 5.29 20.68
N PHE A 104 -13.94 6.02 20.13
CA PHE A 104 -13.20 7.06 20.86
C PHE A 104 -14.12 8.20 21.31
N THR A 105 -15.03 8.63 20.45
CA THR A 105 -16.02 9.66 20.75
C THR A 105 -17.02 9.20 21.81
N ALA A 106 -17.52 7.97 21.69
CA ALA A 106 -18.47 7.34 22.62
C ALA A 106 -17.83 6.83 23.92
N THR A 107 -16.50 6.79 24.03
CA THR A 107 -15.84 6.42 25.28
C THR A 107 -16.01 7.57 26.26
N ASP A 108 -16.61 7.30 27.41
CA ASP A 108 -16.76 8.30 28.45
C ASP A 108 -15.41 8.87 28.87
N ASN A 109 -15.41 10.15 29.28
CA ASN A 109 -14.22 10.78 29.82
C ASN A 109 -13.80 10.02 31.08
N GLU A 110 -12.49 9.85 31.27
CA GLU A 110 -11.99 9.32 32.52
C GLU A 110 -12.32 10.33 33.63
N LEU A 111 -12.96 9.88 34.70
CA LEU A 111 -13.34 10.74 35.82
C LEU A 111 -12.14 10.97 36.74
N ALA A 112 -12.16 12.10 37.45
CA ALA A 112 -11.24 12.33 38.55
C ALA A 112 -11.47 11.30 39.67
N LYS A 113 -10.41 10.96 40.40
CA LYS A 113 -10.47 10.06 41.55
C LYS A 113 -11.09 10.78 42.73
N ILE A 114 -12.29 10.38 43.12
CA ILE A 114 -13.10 11.03 44.17
C ILE A 114 -13.26 10.21 45.45
N ASP A 115 -12.84 8.94 45.46
CA ASP A 115 -13.09 7.98 46.55
C ASP A 115 -12.67 8.49 47.95
N ILE A 116 -11.53 9.19 48.01
CA ILE A 116 -11.03 9.76 49.26
C ILE A 116 -11.90 10.94 49.72
N LEU A 117 -12.37 11.76 48.79
CA LEU A 117 -13.27 12.87 49.08
C LEU A 117 -14.63 12.37 49.56
N GLU A 118 -15.22 11.38 48.89
CA GLU A 118 -16.47 10.72 49.32
C GLU A 118 -16.35 10.15 50.73
N THR A 119 -15.24 9.48 51.03
CA THR A 119 -14.97 8.95 52.38
C THR A 119 -14.93 10.07 53.42
N ARG A 120 -14.25 11.20 53.13
CA ARG A 120 -14.18 12.32 54.08
C ARG A 120 -15.49 13.08 54.24
N ILE A 121 -16.33 13.13 53.20
CA ILE A 121 -17.69 13.69 53.31
C ILE A 121 -18.52 12.89 54.32
N VAL A 122 -18.49 11.56 54.21
CA VAL A 122 -19.23 10.68 55.14
C VAL A 122 -18.73 10.86 56.57
N GLU A 123 -17.41 10.91 56.77
CA GLU A 123 -16.83 11.16 58.08
C GLU A 123 -17.18 12.55 58.64
N ALA A 124 -17.22 13.58 57.79
CA ALA A 124 -17.54 14.95 58.20
C ALA A 124 -19.00 15.06 58.70
N HIS A 125 -19.94 14.40 58.01
CA HIS A 125 -21.32 14.24 58.49
C HIS A 125 -21.37 13.47 59.82
N GLY A 126 -20.64 12.36 59.94
CA GLY A 126 -20.57 11.60 61.18
C GLY A 126 -19.94 12.38 62.36
N ILE A 127 -19.02 13.30 62.08
CA ILE A 127 -18.45 14.23 63.07
C ILE A 127 -19.54 15.21 63.56
N LEU A 128 -20.38 15.74 62.68
CA LEU A 128 -21.49 16.62 63.07
C LEU A 128 -22.51 15.91 63.96
N GLU A 129 -22.90 14.68 63.60
CA GLU A 129 -23.87 13.89 64.38
C GLU A 129 -23.37 13.53 65.78
N LYS A 130 -22.08 13.18 65.90
CA LYS A 130 -21.47 12.75 67.18
C LYS A 130 -21.16 13.90 68.14
N ASN A 131 -21.15 15.15 67.68
CA ASN A 131 -20.77 16.33 68.44
C ASN A 131 -21.92 17.36 68.49
N ASN A 132 -23.11 16.89 68.87
CA ASN A 132 -24.34 17.68 68.90
C ASN A 132 -24.36 18.77 69.99
N ASP A 133 -23.46 18.68 70.96
CA ASP A 133 -23.24 19.59 72.08
C ASP A 133 -22.40 20.83 71.70
N LYS A 134 -21.75 20.84 70.53
CA LYS A 134 -21.01 22.00 70.01
C LYS A 134 -21.96 23.13 69.59
N LEU A 135 -21.47 24.37 69.67
CA LEU A 135 -22.23 25.56 69.29
C LEU A 135 -22.69 25.57 67.82
N GLU A 136 -23.91 26.07 67.60
CA GLU A 136 -24.58 26.00 66.30
C GLU A 136 -23.82 26.70 65.17
N GLN A 137 -23.13 27.80 65.48
CA GLN A 137 -22.33 28.53 64.50
C GLN A 137 -21.14 27.71 63.95
N GLU A 138 -20.54 26.83 64.76
CA GLU A 138 -19.44 25.97 64.31
C GLU A 138 -19.96 24.83 63.43
N LYS A 139 -21.17 24.34 63.71
CA LYS A 139 -21.85 23.33 62.86
C LYS A 139 -22.14 23.90 61.48
N VAL A 140 -22.63 25.14 61.40
CA VAL A 140 -22.92 25.81 60.12
C VAL A 140 -21.66 25.97 59.26
N LYS A 141 -20.51 26.31 59.86
CA LYS A 141 -19.22 26.44 59.15
C LYS A 141 -18.79 25.10 58.51
N LEU A 142 -18.90 23.99 59.24
CA LEU A 142 -18.56 22.66 58.70
C LEU A 142 -19.58 22.19 57.63
N LEU A 143 -20.89 22.42 57.85
CA LEU A 143 -21.94 22.07 56.89
C LEU A 143 -21.76 22.75 55.52
N ALA A 144 -21.28 24.00 55.49
CA ALA A 144 -21.05 24.72 54.24
C ALA A 144 -19.95 24.05 53.38
N VAL A 145 -18.87 23.59 54.02
CA VAL A 145 -17.75 22.93 53.32
C VAL A 145 -18.11 21.52 52.89
N ILE A 146 -18.91 20.82 53.69
CA ILE A 146 -19.51 19.53 53.31
C ILE A 146 -20.35 19.68 52.04
N LYS A 147 -21.22 20.69 51.99
CA LYS A 147 -22.07 20.94 50.81
C LYS A 147 -21.26 21.22 49.53
N GLU A 148 -20.19 22.01 49.63
CA GLU A 148 -19.27 22.26 48.49
C GLU A 148 -18.64 20.95 47.98
N ALA A 149 -18.29 20.04 48.90
CA ALA A 149 -17.73 18.74 48.56
C ALA A 149 -18.76 17.80 47.93
N ASP A 150 -19.99 17.75 48.45
CA ASP A 150 -21.10 16.98 47.89
C ASP A 150 -21.47 17.43 46.48
N ASP A 151 -21.58 18.74 46.25
CA ASP A 151 -21.92 19.30 44.93
C ASP A 151 -20.85 18.92 43.87
N LEU A 152 -19.56 18.92 44.26
CA LEU A 152 -18.46 18.54 43.37
C LEU A 152 -18.48 17.04 43.04
N VAL A 153 -18.71 16.17 44.04
CA VAL A 153 -18.84 14.72 43.85
C VAL A 153 -20.05 14.40 42.96
N GLY A 154 -21.20 15.02 43.23
CA GLY A 154 -22.42 14.85 42.44
C GLY A 154 -22.27 15.27 40.98
N GLY A 155 -21.38 16.22 40.69
CA GLY A 155 -21.05 16.70 39.35
C GLY A 155 -20.19 15.76 38.49
N LYS A 156 -19.68 14.64 39.04
CA LYS A 156 -18.82 13.65 38.35
C LYS A 156 -17.68 14.32 37.56
N PRO A 157 -16.70 14.93 38.24
CA PRO A 157 -15.70 15.76 37.60
C PRO A 157 -14.79 14.93 36.66
N PRO A 158 -14.47 15.42 35.46
CA PRO A 158 -13.55 14.75 34.54
C PRO A 158 -12.10 14.80 35.05
N ARG A 159 -11.23 13.92 34.54
CA ARG A 159 -9.83 13.75 35.00
C ARG A 159 -8.99 15.03 34.98
N ASN A 160 -9.25 15.95 34.06
CA ASN A 160 -8.57 17.25 34.00
C ASN A 160 -8.93 18.18 35.17
N ASP A 161 -10.02 17.90 35.89
CA ASP A 161 -10.47 18.61 37.08
C ASP A 161 -9.96 17.97 38.40
N GLN A 162 -9.03 17.01 38.36
CA GLN A 162 -8.46 16.37 39.56
C GLN A 162 -7.95 17.39 40.60
N ASN A 163 -7.34 18.48 40.15
CA ASN A 163 -6.87 19.55 41.05
C ASN A 163 -8.00 20.18 41.88
N LYS A 164 -9.22 20.28 41.33
CA LYS A 164 -10.38 20.80 42.08
C LYS A 164 -10.82 19.81 43.17
N VAL A 165 -10.82 18.51 42.85
CA VAL A 165 -11.14 17.44 43.81
C VAL A 165 -10.14 17.44 44.98
N ASP A 166 -8.85 17.53 44.68
CA ASP A 166 -7.80 17.53 45.70
C ASP A 166 -7.87 18.78 46.60
N GLN A 167 -8.20 19.96 46.05
CA GLN A 167 -8.40 21.20 46.81
C GLN A 167 -9.62 21.12 47.74
N THR A 168 -10.74 20.58 47.26
CA THR A 168 -11.96 20.43 48.07
C THR A 168 -11.77 19.43 49.20
N LEU A 169 -11.03 18.35 48.98
CA LEU A 169 -10.62 17.40 50.02
C LEU A 169 -9.84 18.08 51.15
N LEU A 170 -8.85 18.90 50.79
CA LEU A 170 -8.04 19.62 51.76
C LEU A 170 -8.88 20.62 52.59
N LYS A 171 -9.79 21.36 51.94
CA LYS A 171 -10.72 22.27 52.62
C LYS A 171 -11.58 21.53 53.64
N LEU A 172 -12.17 20.40 53.23
CA LEU A 172 -13.05 19.59 54.08
C LEU A 172 -12.32 19.03 55.30
N GLN A 173 -11.12 18.46 55.10
CA GLN A 173 -10.30 17.95 56.20
C GLN A 173 -9.93 19.05 57.20
N THR A 174 -9.59 20.24 56.70
CA THR A 174 -9.27 21.39 57.55
C THR A 174 -10.47 21.85 58.36
N ALA A 175 -11.65 21.90 57.75
CA ALA A 175 -12.90 22.28 58.41
C ALA A 175 -13.30 21.27 59.50
N MET A 176 -13.17 19.96 59.24
CA MET A 176 -13.45 18.90 60.23
C MET A 176 -12.56 19.03 61.47
N ILE A 177 -11.26 19.27 61.28
CA ILE A 177 -10.29 19.45 62.37
C ILE A 177 -10.62 20.71 63.17
N SER A 178 -10.93 21.82 62.49
CA SER A 178 -11.32 23.08 63.14
C SER A 178 -12.57 22.92 64.00
N PHE A 179 -13.59 22.19 63.50
CA PHE A 179 -14.83 21.93 64.21
C PHE A 179 -14.60 21.03 65.45
N LEU A 180 -13.82 19.96 65.33
CA LEU A 180 -13.53 19.06 66.47
C LEU A 180 -12.77 19.76 67.59
N ASN A 181 -11.85 20.67 67.22
CA ASN A 181 -11.08 21.46 68.16
C ASN A 181 -11.87 22.61 68.79
N SER A 182 -13.12 22.86 68.35
CA SER A 182 -13.95 23.94 68.90
C SER A 182 -14.38 23.71 70.34
N THR A 183 -14.36 24.75 71.17
CA THR A 183 -14.87 24.66 72.55
C THR A 183 -16.09 25.55 72.72
N ASN A 184 -16.93 25.23 73.71
CA ASN A 184 -18.13 25.99 74.04
C ASN A 184 -17.84 27.21 74.94
N GLU A 185 -16.57 27.53 75.20
CA GLU A 185 -16.18 28.67 76.02
C GLU A 185 -16.21 29.97 75.20
N ILE A 186 -16.70 31.06 75.82
CA ILE A 186 -16.70 32.38 75.20
C ILE A 186 -15.28 32.96 75.12
N ALA A 187 -14.99 33.73 74.08
CA ALA A 187 -13.70 34.39 73.93
C ALA A 187 -13.40 35.36 75.09
N ASP A 188 -12.12 35.52 75.44
CA ASP A 188 -11.65 36.48 76.42
C ASP A 188 -11.62 37.90 75.82
N TYR A 189 -12.59 38.72 76.21
CA TYR A 189 -12.71 40.13 75.83
C TYR A 189 -11.99 41.10 76.79
N SER A 190 -11.36 40.61 77.85
CA SER A 190 -10.75 41.47 78.89
C SER A 190 -9.73 42.45 78.30
N ARG A 191 -8.93 41.99 77.34
CA ARG A 191 -7.94 42.80 76.62
C ARG A 191 -8.58 43.83 75.70
N LEU A 192 -9.67 43.47 75.00
CA LEU A 192 -10.37 44.38 74.10
C LEU A 192 -11.01 45.53 74.88
N ASN A 193 -11.66 45.20 76.00
CA ASN A 193 -12.22 46.19 76.94
C ASN A 193 -11.14 47.12 77.50
N ALA A 194 -9.95 46.60 77.84
CA ALA A 194 -8.84 47.40 78.32
C ALA A 194 -8.29 48.37 77.25
N GLU A 195 -8.26 47.96 75.98
CA GLU A 195 -7.77 48.80 74.87
C GLU A 195 -8.79 49.86 74.45
N ILE A 196 -10.09 49.58 74.49
CA ILE A 196 -11.14 50.61 74.31
C ILE A 196 -10.93 51.76 75.29
N LYS A 197 -10.64 51.44 76.57
CA LYS A 197 -10.35 52.44 77.59
C LYS A 197 -9.09 53.26 77.29
N LYS A 198 -8.03 52.63 76.76
CA LYS A 198 -6.80 53.33 76.35
C LYS A 198 -7.01 54.23 75.13
N ALA A 199 -7.84 53.82 74.17
CA ALA A 199 -8.19 54.63 73.00
C ALA A 199 -8.92 55.91 73.40
N GLN A 200 -9.90 55.79 74.30
CA GLN A 200 -10.63 56.93 74.85
C GLN A 200 -9.72 57.88 75.64
N GLN A 201 -8.76 57.33 76.41
CA GLN A 201 -7.73 58.13 77.10
C GLN A 201 -6.79 58.86 76.12
N ALA A 202 -6.42 58.23 75.00
CA ALA A 202 -5.57 58.84 73.98
C ALA A 202 -6.28 60.04 73.31
N LEU A 203 -7.56 59.89 72.95
CA LEU A 203 -8.38 60.98 72.40
C LEU A 203 -8.44 62.19 73.33
N ASN A 204 -8.62 61.95 74.64
CA ASN A 204 -8.65 63.02 75.64
C ASN A 204 -7.29 63.70 75.82
N LYS A 205 -6.18 62.96 75.69
CA LYS A 205 -4.83 63.48 75.92
C LYS A 205 -4.26 64.29 74.75
N TYR A 206 -4.74 64.05 73.52
CA TYR A 206 -4.26 64.72 72.31
C TYR A 206 -5.43 65.32 71.50
N PRO A 207 -6.14 66.33 72.06
CA PRO A 207 -7.39 66.84 71.48
C PRO A 207 -7.21 67.63 70.18
N ASN A 208 -5.99 68.09 69.88
CA ASN A 208 -5.70 68.96 68.73
C ASN A 208 -5.10 68.20 67.53
N LYS A 209 -5.21 66.86 67.48
CA LYS A 209 -4.79 66.08 66.31
C LYS A 209 -5.72 66.32 65.13
N HIS A 210 -5.23 66.09 63.91
CA HIS A 210 -5.98 66.37 62.68
C HIS A 210 -7.39 65.71 62.75
N PRO A 211 -8.48 66.42 62.37
CA PRO A 211 -9.85 65.94 62.55
C PRO A 211 -10.12 64.56 61.96
N GLY A 212 -9.50 64.24 60.83
CA GLY A 212 -9.58 62.90 60.22
C GLY A 212 -8.97 61.80 61.09
N VAL A 213 -7.87 62.08 61.80
CA VAL A 213 -7.20 61.11 62.69
C VAL A 213 -8.01 60.87 63.96
N ILE A 214 -8.62 61.93 64.51
CA ILE A 214 -9.57 61.82 65.63
C ILE A 214 -10.78 60.98 65.22
N LYS A 215 -11.36 61.24 64.03
CA LYS A 215 -12.50 60.48 63.50
C LYS A 215 -12.17 58.99 63.35
N SER A 216 -11.02 58.65 62.76
CA SER A 216 -10.61 57.26 62.58
C SER A 216 -10.46 56.48 63.89
N LEU A 217 -9.94 57.08 64.96
CA LEU A 217 -9.84 56.39 66.25
C LEU A 217 -11.23 56.20 66.90
N ASN A 218 -12.17 57.13 66.72
CA ASN A 218 -13.55 56.96 67.17
C ASN A 218 -14.28 55.82 66.43
N ASP A 219 -14.12 55.73 65.11
CA ASP A 219 -14.73 54.66 64.31
C ASP A 219 -14.20 53.27 64.72
N ALA A 220 -12.89 53.18 65.03
CA ALA A 220 -12.28 51.95 65.53
C ALA A 220 -12.83 51.51 66.90
N ILE A 221 -13.09 52.46 67.80
CA ILE A 221 -13.72 52.17 69.10
C ILE A 221 -15.13 51.58 68.90
N ALA A 222 -15.92 52.13 67.97
CA ALA A 222 -17.27 51.66 67.70
C ALA A 222 -17.30 50.23 67.13
N ASN A 223 -16.36 49.90 66.24
CA ASN A 223 -16.24 48.54 65.70
C ASN A 223 -15.86 47.51 66.79
N ALA A 224 -14.92 47.86 67.67
CA ALA A 224 -14.52 47.00 68.79
C ALA A 224 -15.69 46.69 69.74
N GLN A 225 -16.59 47.65 69.96
CA GLN A 225 -17.81 47.42 70.75
C GLN A 225 -18.77 46.45 70.07
N LYS A 226 -18.93 46.55 68.75
CA LYS A 226 -19.77 45.64 67.96
C LYS A 226 -19.25 44.20 68.00
N VAL A 227 -17.93 44.00 68.00
CA VAL A 227 -17.32 42.65 68.13
C VAL A 227 -17.63 42.02 69.48
N ILE A 228 -17.73 42.81 70.57
CA ILE A 228 -18.13 42.31 71.89
C ILE A 228 -19.59 41.85 71.86
N GLU A 229 -20.48 42.61 71.22
CA GLU A 229 -21.91 42.27 71.12
C GLU A 229 -22.17 40.95 70.38
N GLN A 230 -21.26 40.53 69.50
CA GLN A 230 -21.39 39.31 68.69
C GLN A 230 -21.08 38.00 69.45
N SER A 231 -20.57 38.07 70.69
CA SER A 231 -20.44 36.91 71.60
C SER A 231 -19.70 35.69 71.02
N TYR A 232 -18.57 35.91 70.34
CA TYR A 232 -17.64 34.88 69.84
C TYR A 232 -17.07 33.95 70.92
N THR A 233 -16.62 32.76 70.48
CA THR A 233 -16.07 31.68 71.32
C THR A 233 -14.55 31.67 71.33
N THR A 234 -13.92 30.88 72.21
CA THR A 234 -12.46 30.74 72.28
C THR A 234 -11.81 30.23 70.99
N ASN A 235 -12.57 29.56 70.12
CA ASN A 235 -12.09 29.20 68.78
C ASN A 235 -11.99 30.40 67.84
N ASP A 236 -12.91 31.34 68.00
CA ASP A 236 -12.90 32.64 67.36
C ASP A 236 -12.09 33.65 68.19
N GLN A 237 -11.31 33.22 69.20
CA GLN A 237 -10.41 34.10 69.96
C GLN A 237 -9.46 34.83 69.02
N GLY A 238 -9.09 34.23 67.89
CA GLY A 238 -8.33 34.90 66.83
C GLY A 238 -9.03 36.15 66.28
N ILE A 239 -10.36 36.17 66.19
CA ILE A 239 -11.15 37.33 65.75
C ILE A 239 -11.13 38.42 66.82
N VAL A 240 -11.36 38.04 68.09
CA VAL A 240 -11.33 38.98 69.23
C VAL A 240 -9.91 39.54 69.43
N ASP A 241 -8.89 38.70 69.35
CA ASP A 241 -7.48 39.09 69.42
C ASP A 241 -7.06 39.94 68.21
N GLN A 242 -7.62 39.65 67.02
CA GLN A 242 -7.39 40.49 65.85
C GLN A 242 -8.04 41.86 66.03
N GLU A 243 -9.21 41.95 66.63
CA GLU A 243 -9.82 43.25 66.94
C GLU A 243 -9.06 44.00 68.05
N VAL A 244 -8.50 43.28 69.03
CA VAL A 244 -7.54 43.86 70.00
C VAL A 244 -6.33 44.44 69.27
N LYS A 245 -5.78 43.73 68.28
CA LYS A 245 -4.67 44.21 67.45
C LYS A 245 -5.08 45.40 66.60
N ASN A 246 -6.26 45.37 65.98
CA ASN A 246 -6.78 46.45 65.15
C ASN A 246 -6.98 47.73 65.98
N LEU A 247 -7.57 47.63 67.17
CA LEU A 247 -7.79 48.77 68.04
C LEU A 247 -6.46 49.29 68.62
N LYS A 248 -5.54 48.40 69.03
CA LYS A 248 -4.17 48.80 69.40
C LYS A 248 -3.45 49.52 68.26
N ALA A 249 -3.60 49.06 67.03
CA ALA A 249 -3.03 49.69 65.85
C ALA A 249 -3.69 51.05 65.57
N ALA A 250 -5.00 51.19 65.76
CA ALA A 250 -5.69 52.47 65.64
C ALA A 250 -5.22 53.48 66.71
N ILE A 251 -5.03 53.04 67.96
CA ILE A 251 -4.45 53.84 69.04
C ILE A 251 -3.01 54.21 68.70
N ALA A 252 -2.21 53.24 68.26
CA ALA A 252 -0.83 53.47 67.85
C ALA A 252 -0.76 54.46 66.69
N ASN A 253 -1.58 54.32 65.64
CA ASN A 253 -1.66 55.27 64.51
C ASN A 253 -2.15 56.65 64.92
N PHE A 254 -3.08 56.74 65.88
CA PHE A 254 -3.47 58.02 66.47
C PHE A 254 -2.29 58.67 67.22
N LEU A 255 -1.51 57.89 67.96
CA LEU A 255 -0.34 58.36 68.71
C LEU A 255 0.86 58.67 67.79
N ASP A 256 1.06 57.87 66.74
CA ASP A 256 2.15 57.92 65.75
C ASP A 256 1.80 58.70 64.48
N ALA A 257 0.60 59.30 64.40
CA ALA A 257 0.35 60.42 63.50
C ALA A 257 1.35 61.54 63.85
N GLY A 258 2.51 61.46 63.17
CA GLY A 258 3.77 62.14 63.50
C GLY A 258 5.10 61.31 63.48
N LYS A 259 5.17 60.00 63.11
CA LYS A 259 6.44 59.20 63.11
C LYS A 259 6.67 58.31 61.84
N ALA A 260 7.93 57.96 61.53
CA ALA A 260 8.44 57.50 60.20
C ALA A 260 8.37 55.98 59.89
N LYS A 261 8.35 55.61 58.59
CA LYS A 261 8.14 54.25 58.00
C LYS A 261 9.42 53.41 57.86
N ALA A 262 9.30 52.06 57.77
CA ALA A 262 10.41 51.18 57.36
C ALA A 262 10.74 51.34 55.85
N ASN A 263 11.98 51.03 55.48
CA ASN A 263 12.43 51.04 54.10
C ASN A 263 12.11 49.70 53.43
N THR A 264 11.24 49.72 52.40
CA THR A 264 10.83 48.56 51.62
C THR A 264 11.30 48.59 50.17
N ASP A 265 12.11 49.58 49.79
CA ASP A 265 12.47 49.84 48.40
C ASP A 265 13.26 48.68 47.78
N GLU A 266 14.19 48.08 48.53
CA GLU A 266 14.98 46.93 48.07
C GLU A 266 14.08 45.72 47.80
N LEU A 267 13.14 45.41 48.71
CA LEU A 267 12.22 44.28 48.55
C LEU A 267 11.29 44.47 47.34
N ALA A 268 10.76 45.69 47.17
CA ALA A 268 9.93 46.05 46.03
C ALA A 268 10.68 45.91 44.70
N GLN A 269 11.94 46.33 44.66
CA GLN A 269 12.79 46.20 43.47
C GLN A 269 13.07 44.73 43.11
N ILE A 270 13.36 43.88 44.11
CA ILE A 270 13.62 42.45 43.87
C ILE A 270 12.35 41.74 43.36
N ILE A 271 11.17 42.09 43.87
CA ILE A 271 9.89 41.56 43.35
C ILE A 271 9.71 41.93 41.88
N PHE A 272 9.95 43.21 41.54
CA PHE A 272 9.85 43.69 40.17
C PHE A 272 10.81 42.96 39.23
N ASP A 273 12.05 42.74 39.65
CA ASP A 273 13.04 42.02 38.84
C ASP A 273 12.75 40.51 38.74
N SER A 274 12.22 39.90 39.81
CA SER A 274 11.85 38.48 39.83
C SER A 274 10.65 38.18 38.92
N ARG A 275 9.69 39.10 38.80
CA ARG A 275 8.53 38.95 37.90
C ARG A 275 8.87 38.99 36.42
N LYS A 276 10.04 39.50 36.06
CA LYS A 276 10.53 39.50 34.67
C LYS A 276 11.19 38.19 34.26
N ILE A 277 11.47 37.29 35.20
CA ILE A 277 12.10 36.01 34.92
C ILE A 277 11.02 35.06 34.39
N PRO A 278 11.11 34.60 33.13
CA PRO A 278 10.15 33.64 32.58
C PRO A 278 10.42 32.22 33.11
N GLN A 279 9.41 31.34 33.04
CA GLN A 279 9.57 29.92 33.40
C GLN A 279 10.68 29.24 32.58
N GLY A 280 10.79 29.57 31.29
CA GLY A 280 11.71 28.91 30.35
C GLY A 280 11.43 27.40 30.26
N ASN A 281 12.49 26.61 30.12
CA ASN A 281 12.44 25.15 30.02
C ASN A 281 12.55 24.44 31.37
N LYS A 282 12.35 25.17 32.48
CA LYS A 282 12.42 24.62 33.85
C LYS A 282 11.10 23.95 34.25
N SER A 283 11.18 23.01 35.19
CA SER A 283 10.04 22.21 35.62
C SER A 283 8.91 23.07 36.22
N LYS A 284 7.66 22.64 36.04
CA LYS A 284 6.49 23.33 36.58
C LYS A 284 6.50 23.42 38.11
N ALA A 285 7.10 22.43 38.79
CA ALA A 285 7.20 22.40 40.25
C ALA A 285 8.13 23.51 40.77
N GLU A 286 9.29 23.66 40.14
CA GLU A 286 10.30 24.67 40.52
C GLU A 286 9.82 26.09 40.19
N TRP A 287 9.13 26.26 39.07
CA TRP A 287 8.46 27.52 38.73
C TRP A 287 7.41 27.92 39.75
N LEU A 288 6.59 26.96 40.20
CA LEU A 288 5.55 27.21 41.20
C LEU A 288 6.15 27.69 42.53
N VAL A 289 7.23 27.06 43.00
CA VAL A 289 7.94 27.46 44.23
C VAL A 289 8.49 28.88 44.10
N PHE A 290 9.07 29.23 42.96
CA PHE A 290 9.58 30.58 42.71
C PHE A 290 8.45 31.64 42.67
N GLN A 291 7.32 31.33 42.03
CA GLN A 291 6.14 32.22 42.00
C GLN A 291 5.55 32.41 43.40
N GLN A 292 5.50 31.37 44.23
CA GLN A 292 5.03 31.47 45.62
C GLN A 292 5.90 32.41 46.46
N ALA A 293 7.22 32.38 46.29
CA ALA A 293 8.13 33.30 46.98
C ALA A 293 7.92 34.78 46.56
N ILE A 294 7.62 35.04 45.28
CA ILE A 294 7.30 36.39 44.79
C ILE A 294 6.02 36.92 45.44
N GLU A 295 4.96 36.10 45.49
CA GLU A 295 3.68 36.51 46.06
C GLU A 295 3.76 36.75 47.58
N HIS A 296 4.53 35.93 48.30
CA HIS A 296 4.79 36.14 49.73
C HIS A 296 5.49 37.47 50.00
N ALA A 297 6.56 37.77 49.24
CA ALA A 297 7.27 39.04 49.34
C ALA A 297 6.39 40.26 49.01
N GLN A 298 5.49 40.13 48.03
CA GLN A 298 4.55 41.20 47.70
C GLN A 298 3.55 41.46 48.84
N GLY A 299 3.15 40.41 49.57
CA GLY A 299 2.35 40.54 50.79
C GLY A 299 3.02 41.42 51.84
N VAL A 300 4.32 41.25 52.06
CA VAL A 300 5.11 42.03 53.04
C VAL A 300 5.16 43.52 52.67
N VAL A 301 5.39 43.86 51.40
CA VAL A 301 5.41 45.28 50.94
C VAL A 301 4.03 45.94 51.08
N LYS A 302 2.95 45.22 50.72
CA LYS A 302 1.57 45.75 50.83
C LYS A 302 1.16 46.01 52.29
N GLY A 303 1.78 45.32 53.24
CA GLY A 303 1.54 45.51 54.68
C GLY A 303 2.04 46.83 55.25
N GLN A 304 2.80 47.64 54.49
CA GLN A 304 3.36 48.95 54.90
C GLN A 304 4.04 48.92 56.28
N PRO A 305 5.13 48.14 56.43
CA PRO A 305 5.78 47.95 57.72
C PRO A 305 6.34 49.26 58.30
N THR A 306 6.36 49.33 59.63
CA THR A 306 6.98 50.42 60.40
C THR A 306 8.46 50.12 60.67
N ILE A 307 9.25 51.13 61.07
CA ILE A 307 10.73 51.00 61.14
C ILE A 307 11.23 49.91 62.11
N ASP A 308 10.44 49.55 63.12
CA ASP A 308 10.67 48.44 64.04
C ASP A 308 10.48 47.04 63.42
N GLN A 309 9.78 46.96 62.27
CA GLN A 309 9.56 45.74 61.49
C GLN A 309 10.59 45.56 60.35
N GLN A 310 11.62 46.41 60.28
CA GLN A 310 12.65 46.34 59.24
C GLN A 310 13.28 44.95 59.14
N HIS A 311 13.47 44.25 60.27
CA HIS A 311 14.01 42.89 60.29
C HIS A 311 13.20 41.86 59.50
N ILE A 312 11.88 42.03 59.38
CA ILE A 312 11.00 41.14 58.60
C ILE A 312 11.20 41.41 57.10
N VAL A 313 11.29 42.69 56.73
CA VAL A 313 11.59 43.11 55.36
C VAL A 313 12.96 42.56 54.93
N ASP A 314 13.96 42.65 55.80
CA ASP A 314 15.32 42.17 55.53
C ASP A 314 15.39 40.63 55.40
N GLN A 315 14.58 39.89 56.16
CA GLN A 315 14.46 38.43 56.02
C GLN A 315 13.81 38.04 54.70
N GLU A 316 12.75 38.74 54.31
CA GLU A 316 12.04 38.47 53.06
C GLU A 316 12.88 38.77 51.83
N VAL A 317 13.71 39.81 51.89
CA VAL A 317 14.75 40.09 50.88
C VAL A 317 15.67 38.89 50.70
N LYS A 318 16.12 38.25 51.79
CA LYS A 318 16.99 37.06 51.73
C LYS A 318 16.28 35.85 51.15
N HIS A 319 15.01 35.61 51.54
CA HIS A 319 14.23 34.49 51.03
C HIS A 319 13.97 34.59 49.53
N LEU A 320 13.53 35.76 49.05
CA LEU A 320 13.25 35.95 47.63
C LEU A 320 14.53 35.90 46.79
N LYS A 321 15.66 36.45 47.28
CA LYS A 321 16.97 36.29 46.62
C LYS A 321 17.37 34.82 46.51
N LYS A 322 17.21 34.05 47.58
CA LYS A 322 17.52 32.61 47.58
C LYS A 322 16.60 31.83 46.65
N ALA A 323 15.30 32.10 46.63
CA ALA A 323 14.35 31.44 45.73
C ALA A 323 14.67 31.76 44.25
N LYS A 324 15.01 33.02 43.95
CA LYS A 324 15.49 33.45 42.63
C LYS A 324 16.78 32.74 42.23
N GLU A 325 17.73 32.64 43.15
CA GLU A 325 19.00 31.94 42.92
C GLU A 325 18.78 30.45 42.67
N VAL A 326 17.98 29.78 43.50
CA VAL A 326 17.61 28.36 43.33
C VAL A 326 16.95 28.15 41.97
N PHE A 327 15.92 28.94 41.63
CA PHE A 327 15.22 28.81 40.35
C PHE A 327 16.14 29.04 39.14
N ASN A 328 17.00 30.05 39.19
CA ASN A 328 17.96 30.32 38.12
C ASN A 328 19.00 29.20 37.96
N ASN A 329 19.40 28.57 39.06
CA ASN A 329 20.40 27.50 39.09
C ASN A 329 19.81 26.10 38.83
N THR A 330 18.49 25.93 38.89
CA THR A 330 17.82 24.68 38.54
C THR A 330 18.03 24.38 37.04
N PRO A 331 18.53 23.19 36.67
CA PRO A 331 18.69 22.81 35.27
C PRO A 331 17.36 22.79 34.50
N ASP A 332 17.42 23.05 33.20
CA ASP A 332 16.26 22.91 32.33
C ASP A 332 15.88 21.42 32.18
N GLN A 333 14.59 21.18 31.93
CA GLN A 333 14.04 19.85 31.76
C GLN A 333 14.28 19.35 30.33
N ASN A 334 14.82 18.13 30.22
CA ASN A 334 14.98 17.44 28.94
C ASN A 334 13.66 16.80 28.47
N ALA A 335 13.54 16.60 27.16
CA ALA A 335 12.48 15.83 26.54
C ALA A 335 12.47 14.36 27.00
N ASP A 336 11.30 13.71 26.94
CA ASP A 336 11.14 12.28 27.23
C ASP A 336 11.66 11.43 26.07
N LEU A 337 12.73 10.67 26.33
CA LEU A 337 13.41 9.81 25.35
C LEU A 337 13.01 8.32 25.47
N THR A 338 12.03 7.97 26.31
CA THR A 338 11.73 6.56 26.67
C THR A 338 11.42 5.70 25.45
N TRP A 339 10.58 6.20 24.54
CA TRP A 339 10.19 5.51 23.32
C TRP A 339 11.34 5.42 22.31
N LEU A 340 12.07 6.52 22.10
CA LEU A 340 13.25 6.55 21.23
C LEU A 340 14.30 5.52 21.67
N LYS A 341 14.59 5.44 22.98
CA LYS A 341 15.53 4.45 23.55
C LYS A 341 15.08 3.01 23.30
N SER A 342 13.78 2.75 23.36
CA SER A 342 13.20 1.43 23.09
C SER A 342 13.33 1.05 21.61
N ASN A 343 13.05 1.98 20.70
CA ASN A 343 13.23 1.77 19.26
C ASN A 343 14.70 1.54 18.88
N ILE A 344 15.64 2.31 19.47
CA ILE A 344 17.08 2.09 19.27
C ILE A 344 17.51 0.70 19.74
N ALA A 345 17.06 0.28 20.93
CA ALA A 345 17.39 -1.03 21.47
C ALA A 345 16.91 -2.17 20.55
N MET A 346 15.67 -2.07 20.04
CA MET A 346 15.13 -3.01 19.06
C MET A 346 15.92 -2.99 17.75
N ALA A 347 16.16 -1.82 17.17
CA ALA A 347 16.84 -1.67 15.88
C ALA A 347 18.25 -2.29 15.90
N LYS A 348 18.98 -2.16 17.02
CA LYS A 348 20.31 -2.77 17.20
C LYS A 348 20.34 -4.29 17.21
N THR A 349 19.21 -4.95 17.46
CA THR A 349 19.13 -6.43 17.40
C THR A 349 19.07 -6.96 15.98
N ILE A 350 18.83 -6.10 14.99
CA ILE A 350 18.64 -6.46 13.59
C ILE A 350 20.01 -6.50 12.90
N GLY A 351 20.42 -7.68 12.42
CA GLY A 351 21.61 -7.85 11.58
C GLY A 351 21.32 -7.70 10.08
N LYS A 352 22.38 -7.50 9.27
CA LYS A 352 22.31 -7.31 7.81
C LYS A 352 21.57 -8.42 7.05
N LYS A 353 21.81 -9.69 7.40
CA LYS A 353 21.33 -10.88 6.65
C LYS A 353 21.67 -10.79 5.14
N ASN A 354 20.77 -11.26 4.28
CA ASN A 354 20.89 -11.26 2.81
C ASN A 354 20.44 -9.92 2.17
N LYS A 355 20.47 -8.79 2.90
CA LYS A 355 20.07 -7.47 2.37
C LYS A 355 21.25 -6.75 1.70
N ARG A 356 20.97 -5.78 0.83
CA ARG A 356 22.00 -4.96 0.16
C ARG A 356 22.83 -4.16 1.18
N GLU A 357 24.10 -3.94 0.85
CA GLU A 357 25.00 -3.10 1.66
C GLU A 357 24.48 -1.66 1.80
N GLN A 358 24.03 -1.05 0.71
CA GLN A 358 23.52 0.32 0.75
C GLN A 358 22.28 0.48 1.65
N ASP A 359 21.35 -0.48 1.60
CA ASP A 359 20.16 -0.46 2.46
C ASP A 359 20.55 -0.64 3.94
N TRP A 360 21.57 -1.46 4.21
CA TRP A 360 22.13 -1.65 5.55
C TRP A 360 22.81 -0.39 6.08
N LEU A 361 23.61 0.29 5.26
CA LEU A 361 24.25 1.54 5.63
C LEU A 361 23.24 2.66 5.92
N LEU A 362 22.16 2.76 5.12
CA LEU A 362 21.08 3.71 5.38
C LEU A 362 20.38 3.42 6.71
N PHE A 363 20.07 2.15 6.99
CA PHE A 363 19.48 1.72 8.25
C PHE A 363 20.40 2.01 9.45
N GLN A 364 21.69 1.70 9.35
CA GLN A 364 22.67 2.03 10.38
C GLN A 364 22.78 3.55 10.60
N SER A 365 22.76 4.34 9.53
CA SER A 365 22.77 5.80 9.64
C SER A 365 21.57 6.34 10.42
N ALA A 366 20.38 5.75 10.26
CA ALA A 366 19.19 6.14 11.02
C ALA A 366 19.34 5.82 12.52
N ILE A 367 19.90 4.64 12.85
CA ILE A 367 20.23 4.27 14.25
C ILE A 367 21.21 5.29 14.84
N THR A 368 22.32 5.58 14.14
CA THR A 368 23.32 6.54 14.62
C THR A 368 22.74 7.94 14.83
N LYS A 369 21.85 8.39 13.93
CA LYS A 369 21.16 9.68 14.07
C LYS A 369 20.29 9.71 15.35
N ALA A 370 19.54 8.66 15.61
CA ALA A 370 18.71 8.52 16.81
C ALA A 370 19.54 8.43 18.11
N GLU A 371 20.67 7.71 18.09
CA GLU A 371 21.60 7.63 19.22
C GLU A 371 22.19 8.98 19.61
N ASN A 372 22.47 9.84 18.62
CA ASN A 372 22.98 11.18 18.88
C ASN A 372 21.99 12.05 19.68
N TYR A 373 20.68 11.89 19.46
CA TYR A 373 19.62 12.56 20.24
C TYR A 373 19.56 12.06 21.68
N VAL A 374 19.94 10.80 21.92
CA VAL A 374 20.02 10.25 23.29
C VAL A 374 21.29 10.71 24.01
N LEU A 375 22.41 10.84 23.29
CA LEU A 375 23.67 11.35 23.83
C LEU A 375 23.63 12.84 24.17
N LYS A 376 22.82 13.61 23.44
CA LYS A 376 22.57 15.04 23.69
C LYS A 376 21.05 15.28 23.78
N PRO A 377 20.44 15.02 24.96
CA PRO A 377 19.00 15.14 25.14
C PRO A 377 18.54 16.58 24.83
N PRO A 378 17.59 16.75 23.90
CA PRO A 378 16.99 18.07 23.66
C PRO A 378 16.11 18.48 24.85
N LEU A 379 15.81 19.78 24.95
CA LEU A 379 14.96 20.33 26.00
C LEU A 379 13.47 20.00 25.73
N ILE A 380 12.65 20.15 26.77
CA ILE A 380 11.24 19.73 26.76
C ILE A 380 10.37 20.44 25.69
N ASP A 381 10.78 21.61 25.23
CA ASP A 381 10.15 22.36 24.13
C ASP A 381 10.34 21.70 22.75
N GLN A 382 11.33 20.83 22.61
CA GLN A 382 11.62 20.06 21.39
C GLN A 382 11.05 18.63 21.44
N GLN A 383 10.07 18.33 22.30
CA GLN A 383 9.48 16.99 22.39
C GLN A 383 8.96 16.47 21.04
N SER A 384 8.39 17.35 20.21
CA SER A 384 7.92 16.98 18.87
C SER A 384 9.04 16.50 17.93
N GLU A 385 10.28 17.00 18.09
CA GLU A 385 11.43 16.53 17.32
C GLU A 385 11.88 15.14 17.76
N VAL A 386 11.78 14.85 19.06
CA VAL A 386 12.05 13.50 19.62
C VAL A 386 11.01 12.49 19.15
N ASP A 387 9.74 12.89 19.13
CA ASP A 387 8.64 12.05 18.66
C ASP A 387 8.81 11.75 17.16
N GLN A 388 9.14 12.76 16.35
CA GLN A 388 9.44 12.58 14.93
C GLN A 388 10.65 11.68 14.70
N MET A 389 11.74 11.84 15.47
CA MET A 389 12.92 10.96 15.38
C MET A 389 12.58 9.50 15.71
N THR A 390 11.65 9.30 16.66
CA THR A 390 11.17 7.97 17.06
C THR A 390 10.41 7.29 15.90
N GLU A 391 9.57 8.04 15.20
CA GLU A 391 8.86 7.60 13.99
C GLU A 391 9.82 7.36 12.82
N ASP A 392 10.76 8.28 12.55
CA ASP A 392 11.77 8.14 11.49
C ASP A 392 12.59 6.85 11.65
N LEU A 393 13.04 6.55 12.88
CA LEU A 393 13.78 5.33 13.17
C LEU A 393 12.90 4.08 13.00
N TRP A 394 11.63 4.15 13.38
CA TRP A 394 10.68 3.06 13.18
C TRP A 394 10.48 2.79 11.67
N GLU A 395 10.28 3.83 10.86
CA GLU A 395 10.13 3.72 9.41
C GLU A 395 11.38 3.13 8.76
N ALA A 396 12.57 3.62 9.12
CA ALA A 396 13.84 3.07 8.60
C ALA A 396 14.02 1.59 8.95
N THR A 397 13.63 1.19 10.17
CA THR A 397 13.64 -0.21 10.63
C THR A 397 12.68 -1.06 9.80
N TYR A 398 11.45 -0.58 9.61
CA TYR A 398 10.43 -1.25 8.82
C TYR A 398 10.87 -1.39 7.35
N ASP A 399 11.37 -0.33 6.74
CA ASP A 399 11.83 -0.32 5.36
C ASP A 399 12.99 -1.30 5.15
N PHE A 400 13.97 -1.31 6.06
CA PHE A 400 15.10 -2.23 5.99
C PHE A 400 14.68 -3.70 6.09
N LEU A 401 13.79 -4.04 7.03
CA LEU A 401 13.28 -5.41 7.19
C LEU A 401 12.50 -5.89 5.98
N ASN A 402 11.78 -4.99 5.30
CA ASN A 402 10.97 -5.29 4.12
C ASN A 402 11.73 -5.20 2.78
N LYS A 403 13.00 -4.75 2.75
CA LYS A 403 13.82 -4.86 1.53
C LYS A 403 13.94 -6.33 1.11
N ALA A 404 13.98 -6.61 -0.18
CA ALA A 404 14.09 -7.99 -0.66
C ALA A 404 15.40 -8.65 -0.20
N ASP A 405 15.33 -9.91 0.24
CA ASP A 405 16.52 -10.75 0.44
C ASP A 405 17.14 -11.09 -0.94
N ARG A 406 18.47 -11.10 -0.99
CA ARG A 406 19.30 -11.44 -2.17
C ARG A 406 19.77 -12.88 -2.10
N THR A 407 19.94 -13.51 -3.27
CA THR A 407 20.56 -14.84 -3.41
C THR A 407 21.73 -14.74 -4.38
N ASP A 408 22.91 -15.15 -3.94
CA ASP A 408 24.07 -15.30 -4.84
C ASP A 408 23.80 -16.42 -5.84
N ILE A 409 23.84 -16.10 -7.14
CA ILE A 409 23.50 -17.05 -8.19
C ILE A 409 24.49 -18.22 -8.29
N ARG A 410 25.76 -18.05 -7.93
CA ARG A 410 26.73 -19.16 -7.95
C ARG A 410 26.51 -20.16 -6.82
N SER A 411 25.89 -19.72 -5.72
CA SER A 411 25.48 -20.61 -4.64
C SER A 411 24.33 -21.55 -5.04
N ALA A 412 23.53 -21.15 -6.04
CA ALA A 412 22.35 -21.88 -6.49
C ALA A 412 22.53 -22.60 -7.84
N ILE A 413 23.35 -22.04 -8.74
CA ILE A 413 23.54 -22.54 -10.10
C ILE A 413 25.03 -22.77 -10.35
N LEU A 414 25.42 -24.05 -10.35
CA LEU A 414 26.77 -24.47 -10.71
C LEU A 414 27.04 -24.23 -12.20
N TRP A 415 28.30 -23.97 -12.52
CA TRP A 415 28.77 -23.74 -13.88
C TRP A 415 28.37 -24.89 -14.83
N LYS A 416 27.80 -24.54 -15.99
CA LYS A 416 27.31 -25.43 -17.05
C LYS A 416 26.22 -26.43 -16.60
N THR A 417 25.44 -26.09 -15.58
CA THR A 417 24.29 -26.91 -15.20
C THR A 417 23.23 -26.89 -16.30
N SER A 418 22.79 -28.07 -16.74
CA SER A 418 21.70 -28.15 -17.72
C SER A 418 20.37 -27.77 -17.10
N ILE A 419 19.57 -26.93 -17.75
CA ILE A 419 18.16 -26.65 -17.40
C ILE A 419 17.17 -27.56 -18.13
N GLY A 420 17.67 -28.54 -18.89
CA GLY A 420 16.87 -29.56 -19.57
C GLY A 420 16.61 -29.26 -21.05
N SER A 421 15.52 -29.84 -21.57
CA SER A 421 15.08 -29.64 -22.95
C SER A 421 14.12 -28.46 -23.01
N LEU A 422 14.36 -27.53 -23.94
CA LEU A 422 13.50 -26.38 -24.20
C LEU A 422 12.84 -26.51 -25.57
N LYS A 423 11.64 -25.94 -25.69
CA LYS A 423 10.88 -25.93 -26.94
C LYS A 423 11.47 -24.99 -28.00
N ASP A 424 12.14 -23.92 -27.58
CA ASP A 424 12.75 -22.88 -28.41
C ASP A 424 13.83 -22.17 -27.59
N ASP A 425 14.68 -21.38 -28.24
CA ASP A 425 15.77 -20.62 -27.63
C ASP A 425 15.36 -19.17 -27.25
N LYS A 426 14.05 -18.89 -27.24
CA LYS A 426 13.54 -17.56 -26.91
C LYS A 426 13.80 -17.23 -25.45
N HIS A 427 14.12 -15.96 -25.19
CA HIS A 427 14.38 -15.42 -23.86
C HIS A 427 13.36 -15.85 -22.80
N GLU A 428 12.07 -15.70 -23.09
CA GLU A 428 11.00 -16.03 -22.14
C GLU A 428 10.90 -17.54 -21.84
N THR A 429 11.23 -18.41 -22.80
CA THR A 429 11.27 -19.87 -22.58
C THR A 429 12.42 -20.23 -21.64
N ILE A 430 13.61 -19.67 -21.90
CA ILE A 430 14.81 -19.88 -21.07
C ILE A 430 14.57 -19.37 -19.65
N LYS A 431 14.07 -18.15 -19.51
CA LYS A 431 13.68 -17.53 -18.24
C LYS A 431 12.69 -18.41 -17.48
N LYS A 432 11.60 -18.83 -18.13
CA LYS A 432 10.59 -19.68 -17.48
C LYS A 432 11.19 -21.00 -16.98
N ALA A 433 12.07 -21.63 -17.74
CA ALA A 433 12.74 -22.86 -17.33
C ALA A 433 13.70 -22.63 -16.15
N LEU A 434 14.48 -21.55 -16.18
CA LEU A 434 15.36 -21.14 -15.08
C LEU A 434 14.56 -20.89 -13.79
N GLU A 435 13.51 -20.09 -13.86
CA GLU A 435 12.69 -19.75 -12.70
C GLU A 435 11.83 -20.92 -12.22
N THR A 436 11.56 -21.92 -13.06
CA THR A 436 10.88 -23.15 -12.62
C THR A 436 11.87 -24.06 -11.88
N LYS A 437 13.08 -24.21 -12.42
CA LYS A 437 14.11 -25.09 -11.85
C LYS A 437 14.75 -24.51 -10.60
N TYR A 438 14.94 -23.19 -10.58
CA TYR A 438 15.56 -22.43 -9.49
C TYR A 438 14.56 -21.40 -8.95
N ALA A 439 13.43 -21.90 -8.44
CA ALA A 439 12.26 -21.11 -7.99
C ALA A 439 12.55 -19.83 -7.17
N PRO A 440 13.58 -19.77 -6.30
CA PRO A 440 13.90 -18.54 -5.57
C PRO A 440 14.47 -17.41 -6.44
N LEU A 441 15.04 -17.74 -7.60
CA LEU A 441 15.72 -16.79 -8.48
C LEU A 441 14.76 -16.20 -9.50
N LYS A 442 14.82 -14.87 -9.67
CA LYS A 442 14.03 -14.11 -10.64
C LYS A 442 14.90 -13.24 -11.53
N GLU A 443 14.63 -13.26 -12.82
CA GLU A 443 15.32 -12.37 -13.75
C GLU A 443 14.97 -10.89 -13.45
N GLY A 444 15.94 -9.99 -13.56
CA GLY A 444 15.79 -8.57 -13.21
C GLY A 444 15.94 -8.29 -11.72
N LYS A 445 15.75 -9.30 -10.86
CA LYS A 445 16.00 -9.21 -9.41
C LYS A 445 17.37 -9.78 -9.03
N ASP A 446 17.67 -10.99 -9.50
CA ASP A 446 18.82 -11.79 -9.07
C ASP A 446 19.86 -11.96 -10.20
N TYR A 447 19.42 -12.08 -11.46
CA TYR A 447 20.29 -12.24 -12.63
C TYR A 447 19.72 -11.57 -13.89
N LYS A 448 20.58 -11.40 -14.91
CA LYS A 448 20.23 -11.11 -16.30
C LYS A 448 20.64 -12.29 -17.18
N ILE A 449 19.80 -12.63 -18.15
CA ILE A 449 20.10 -13.65 -19.15
C ILE A 449 20.86 -12.99 -20.32
N GLY A 450 22.02 -13.54 -20.66
CA GLY A 450 22.79 -13.15 -21.84
C GLY A 450 22.29 -13.81 -23.13
N ALA A 451 22.97 -13.54 -24.24
CA ALA A 451 22.67 -14.18 -25.51
C ALA A 451 22.95 -15.70 -25.47
N VAL A 452 22.18 -16.46 -26.25
CA VAL A 452 22.38 -17.89 -26.47
C VAL A 452 23.69 -18.11 -27.23
N LYS A 453 24.50 -19.05 -26.76
CA LYS A 453 25.79 -19.45 -27.35
C LYS A 453 25.97 -20.96 -27.27
N ASP A 454 26.86 -21.50 -28.10
CA ASP A 454 27.34 -22.87 -27.95
C ASP A 454 28.37 -22.96 -26.82
N TYR A 455 28.23 -23.98 -25.96
CA TYR A 455 29.10 -24.26 -24.83
C TYR A 455 29.65 -25.69 -24.85
N ASN A 456 30.27 -26.09 -25.97
CA ASN A 456 30.80 -27.42 -26.27
C ASN A 456 29.69 -28.42 -26.65
N GLY A 457 28.88 -28.08 -27.66
CA GLY A 457 27.82 -28.96 -28.16
C GLY A 457 26.53 -28.92 -27.34
N LYS A 458 26.34 -27.86 -26.54
CA LYS A 458 25.05 -27.52 -25.93
C LYS A 458 24.81 -26.03 -26.07
N PHE A 459 23.58 -25.66 -26.38
CA PHE A 459 23.15 -24.28 -26.22
C PHE A 459 23.25 -23.89 -24.75
N GLY A 460 23.56 -22.63 -24.50
CA GLY A 460 23.58 -22.10 -23.16
C GLY A 460 23.52 -20.60 -23.13
N VAL A 461 23.25 -20.07 -21.95
CA VAL A 461 23.24 -18.64 -21.69
C VAL A 461 24.12 -18.33 -20.49
N GLU A 462 24.86 -17.24 -20.60
CA GLU A 462 25.55 -16.66 -19.46
C GLU A 462 24.54 -15.92 -18.59
N LEU A 463 24.47 -16.28 -17.30
CA LEU A 463 23.72 -15.54 -16.31
C LEU A 463 24.68 -14.60 -15.60
N THR A 464 24.40 -13.30 -15.68
CA THR A 464 25.15 -12.28 -14.95
C THR A 464 24.34 -11.88 -13.72
N GLY A 465 24.91 -12.03 -12.53
CA GLY A 465 24.28 -11.54 -11.31
C GLY A 465 24.09 -10.02 -11.35
N ILE A 466 23.04 -9.53 -10.71
CA ILE A 466 22.71 -8.09 -10.69
C ILE A 466 23.20 -7.47 -9.36
N ASN A 467 23.73 -6.24 -9.44
CA ASN A 467 24.28 -5.45 -8.32
C ASN A 467 25.63 -5.99 -7.83
N ASP A 468 25.91 -5.94 -6.52
CA ASP A 468 27.21 -6.26 -5.91
C ASP A 468 27.68 -7.72 -6.12
N TYR A 469 26.82 -8.59 -6.66
CA TYR A 469 27.14 -9.94 -7.09
C TYR A 469 27.29 -9.99 -8.61
N PHE A 470 28.40 -9.47 -9.16
CA PHE A 470 28.69 -9.49 -10.60
C PHE A 470 29.21 -10.84 -11.11
N GLU A 471 29.11 -11.89 -10.29
CA GLU A 471 29.57 -13.21 -10.67
C GLU A 471 28.74 -13.75 -11.84
N LYS A 472 29.44 -14.44 -12.74
CA LYS A 472 28.85 -15.06 -13.92
C LYS A 472 28.79 -16.57 -13.75
N THR A 473 27.68 -17.17 -14.15
CA THR A 473 27.56 -18.62 -14.32
C THR A 473 26.94 -18.91 -15.69
N VAL A 474 27.07 -20.14 -16.15
CA VAL A 474 26.49 -20.58 -17.43
C VAL A 474 25.50 -21.68 -17.14
N VAL A 475 24.31 -21.60 -17.73
CA VAL A 475 23.41 -22.74 -17.83
C VAL A 475 23.40 -23.25 -19.26
N THR A 476 23.22 -24.55 -19.41
CA THR A 476 23.11 -25.20 -20.72
C THR A 476 21.72 -25.79 -20.91
N PHE A 477 21.32 -26.03 -22.15
CA PHE A 477 20.08 -26.69 -22.50
C PHE A 477 20.21 -27.33 -23.89
N VAL A 478 19.28 -28.22 -24.21
CA VAL A 478 19.09 -28.76 -25.55
C VAL A 478 17.74 -28.30 -26.07
N LEU A 479 17.62 -28.12 -27.38
CA LEU A 479 16.36 -27.75 -28.02
C LEU A 479 15.61 -28.99 -28.50
N ASP A 480 14.30 -28.89 -28.65
CA ASP A 480 13.56 -29.91 -29.40
C ASP A 480 14.07 -29.92 -30.86
N ILE A 481 14.34 -31.11 -31.42
CA ILE A 481 14.76 -31.28 -32.82
C ILE A 481 13.74 -30.68 -33.81
N GLN A 482 12.49 -30.49 -33.39
CA GLN A 482 11.47 -29.76 -34.16
C GLN A 482 11.92 -28.35 -34.59
N ASN A 483 12.81 -27.69 -33.83
CA ASN A 483 13.34 -26.36 -34.20
C ASN A 483 14.14 -26.37 -35.51
N ILE A 484 14.66 -27.52 -35.93
CA ILE A 484 15.38 -27.70 -37.20
C ILE A 484 14.63 -28.61 -38.19
N GLU A 485 13.36 -28.94 -37.93
CA GLU A 485 12.57 -29.79 -38.83
C GLU A 485 12.47 -29.19 -40.24
N TYR A 486 12.30 -27.87 -40.35
CA TYR A 486 12.24 -27.19 -41.63
C TYR A 486 13.55 -27.28 -42.42
N ASP A 487 14.69 -26.98 -41.78
CA ASP A 487 16.00 -27.01 -42.44
C ASP A 487 16.38 -28.42 -42.88
N LEU A 488 16.08 -29.42 -42.03
CA LEU A 488 16.26 -30.82 -42.38
C LEU A 488 15.32 -31.25 -43.51
N TYR A 489 14.07 -30.73 -43.54
CA TYR A 489 13.11 -31.01 -44.61
C TYR A 489 13.55 -30.41 -45.94
N ASP A 490 14.04 -29.18 -45.93
CA ASP A 490 14.56 -28.51 -47.13
C ASP A 490 15.81 -29.22 -47.66
N LEU A 491 16.74 -29.59 -46.78
CA LEU A 491 17.90 -30.41 -47.15
C LEU A 491 17.49 -31.75 -47.78
N ALA A 492 16.58 -32.48 -47.14
CA ALA A 492 16.09 -33.75 -47.65
C ALA A 492 15.39 -33.61 -49.01
N ASN A 493 14.87 -32.43 -49.33
CA ASN A 493 14.24 -32.13 -50.62
C ASN A 493 15.13 -31.27 -51.55
N SER A 494 16.39 -31.02 -51.22
CA SER A 494 17.31 -30.26 -52.08
C SER A 494 17.67 -31.00 -53.38
N LYS A 495 17.61 -32.35 -53.37
CA LYS A 495 17.70 -33.18 -54.58
C LYS A 495 16.30 -33.43 -55.15
N GLN A 496 16.05 -32.91 -56.35
CA GLN A 496 14.77 -33.08 -57.06
C GLN A 496 14.81 -34.12 -58.20
N THR A 497 16.00 -34.60 -58.57
CA THR A 497 16.21 -35.59 -59.64
C THR A 497 16.62 -36.97 -59.13
N GLN A 498 17.04 -37.08 -57.86
CA GLN A 498 17.53 -38.33 -57.27
C GLN A 498 17.14 -38.43 -55.79
N LEU A 499 16.68 -39.61 -55.38
CA LEU A 499 16.38 -39.91 -53.98
C LEU A 499 17.66 -40.02 -53.16
N TRP A 500 17.63 -39.51 -51.94
CA TRP A 500 18.69 -39.74 -50.96
C TRP A 500 18.73 -41.21 -50.55
N THR A 501 19.92 -41.71 -50.23
CA THR A 501 20.07 -42.83 -49.29
C THR A 501 20.18 -42.29 -47.86
N ALA A 502 19.91 -43.11 -46.85
CA ALA A 502 20.07 -42.69 -45.45
C ALA A 502 21.50 -42.22 -45.14
N SER A 503 22.52 -42.89 -45.69
CA SER A 503 23.93 -42.52 -45.50
C SER A 503 24.31 -41.23 -46.22
N GLU A 504 23.78 -41.00 -47.42
CA GLU A 504 24.00 -39.73 -48.11
C GLU A 504 23.34 -38.56 -47.38
N LEU A 505 22.11 -38.74 -46.90
CA LEU A 505 21.39 -37.69 -46.16
C LEU A 505 22.07 -37.40 -44.82
N GLN A 506 22.55 -38.43 -44.10
CA GLN A 506 23.39 -38.29 -42.91
C GLN A 506 24.61 -37.41 -43.19
N THR A 507 25.37 -37.74 -44.24
CA THR A 507 26.57 -36.98 -44.64
C THR A 507 26.22 -35.53 -44.99
N ALA A 508 25.10 -35.32 -45.68
CA ALA A 508 24.64 -33.98 -46.04
C ALA A 508 24.24 -33.14 -44.82
N ILE A 509 23.60 -33.75 -43.82
CA ILE A 509 23.24 -33.11 -42.54
C ILE A 509 24.50 -32.69 -41.79
N GLU A 510 25.51 -33.57 -41.71
CA GLU A 510 26.79 -33.28 -41.07
C GLU A 510 27.52 -32.13 -41.78
N ASN A 511 27.54 -32.13 -43.11
CA ASN A 511 28.17 -31.05 -43.89
C ASN A 511 27.46 -29.69 -43.74
N LYS A 512 26.18 -29.69 -43.36
CA LYS A 512 25.43 -28.46 -43.06
C LYS A 512 25.68 -27.93 -41.65
N ASN A 513 26.37 -28.70 -40.79
CA ASN A 513 26.65 -28.35 -39.40
C ASN A 513 25.38 -27.96 -38.61
N PHE A 514 24.25 -28.65 -38.86
CA PHE A 514 23.02 -28.41 -38.08
C PHE A 514 23.19 -28.77 -36.60
N ASP A 515 24.01 -29.76 -36.33
CA ASP A 515 24.43 -30.20 -35.01
C ASP A 515 25.89 -30.68 -35.10
N ILE A 516 26.46 -31.13 -33.99
CA ILE A 516 27.79 -31.75 -34.02
C ILE A 516 27.78 -33.05 -34.83
N GLN A 517 28.96 -33.47 -35.27
CA GLN A 517 29.12 -34.69 -36.07
C GLN A 517 28.56 -35.93 -35.34
N ASN A 518 27.84 -36.80 -36.07
CA ASN A 518 27.18 -38.02 -35.57
C ASN A 518 26.07 -37.83 -34.51
N ALA A 519 25.64 -36.60 -34.17
CA ALA A 519 24.57 -36.41 -33.18
C ALA A 519 23.16 -36.73 -33.71
N LEU A 520 22.88 -36.37 -34.97
CA LEU A 520 21.59 -36.65 -35.62
C LEU A 520 21.69 -37.95 -36.39
N LYS A 521 20.92 -38.97 -36.02
CA LYS A 521 20.94 -40.29 -36.69
C LYS A 521 19.81 -40.40 -37.71
N VAL A 522 20.16 -40.60 -38.98
CA VAL A 522 19.20 -40.81 -40.07
C VAL A 522 18.93 -42.30 -40.30
N THR A 523 17.65 -42.67 -40.36
CA THR A 523 17.19 -44.03 -40.71
C THR A 523 16.13 -43.95 -41.80
N GLU A 524 16.27 -44.70 -42.89
CA GLU A 524 15.19 -44.86 -43.88
C GLU A 524 14.09 -45.74 -43.27
N ILE A 525 12.85 -45.27 -43.26
CA ILE A 525 11.72 -45.97 -42.63
C ILE A 525 10.63 -46.39 -43.61
N ALA A 526 10.58 -45.80 -44.80
CA ALA A 526 9.66 -46.19 -45.87
C ALA A 526 10.14 -45.69 -47.23
N TYR A 527 9.82 -46.44 -48.28
CA TYR A 527 10.08 -46.09 -49.67
C TYR A 527 8.92 -46.57 -50.54
N GLU A 528 8.33 -45.67 -51.33
CA GLU A 528 7.33 -46.00 -52.35
C GLU A 528 7.87 -45.59 -53.74
N PRO A 529 8.43 -46.55 -54.50
CA PRO A 529 9.09 -46.28 -55.78
C PRO A 529 8.16 -45.67 -56.82
N THR A 530 6.89 -46.07 -56.86
CA THR A 530 5.95 -45.61 -57.91
C THR A 530 5.56 -44.14 -57.73
N LEU A 531 5.73 -43.60 -56.53
CA LEU A 531 5.44 -42.20 -56.20
C LEU A 531 6.72 -41.37 -56.01
N ASN A 532 7.90 -42.00 -56.10
CA ASN A 532 9.19 -41.38 -55.81
C ASN A 532 9.23 -40.69 -54.44
N VAL A 533 8.72 -41.37 -53.41
CA VAL A 533 8.68 -40.87 -52.03
C VAL A 533 9.53 -41.74 -51.14
N LYS A 534 10.44 -41.11 -50.38
CA LYS A 534 11.17 -41.73 -49.27
C LYS A 534 10.87 -41.02 -47.97
N ARG A 535 10.85 -41.79 -46.88
CA ARG A 535 10.68 -41.25 -45.53
C ARG A 535 11.89 -41.61 -44.70
N PHE A 536 12.40 -40.61 -44.01
CA PHE A 536 13.55 -40.73 -43.11
C PHE A 536 13.11 -40.35 -41.70
N LYS A 537 13.48 -41.18 -40.73
CA LYS A 537 13.45 -40.82 -39.32
C LYS A 537 14.80 -40.25 -38.94
N ILE A 538 14.79 -39.06 -38.35
CA ILE A 538 15.98 -38.41 -37.80
C ILE A 538 15.81 -38.35 -36.30
N THR A 539 16.73 -38.98 -35.56
CA THR A 539 16.69 -39.01 -34.10
C THR A 539 17.90 -38.25 -33.56
N ALA A 540 17.65 -37.25 -32.71
CA ALA A 540 18.66 -36.64 -31.86
C ALA A 540 18.70 -37.42 -30.54
N ASN A 541 19.74 -38.23 -30.35
CA ASN A 541 19.92 -39.02 -29.14
C ASN A 541 21.00 -38.41 -28.25
N ASP A 542 20.59 -37.98 -27.07
CA ASP A 542 21.45 -37.47 -25.97
C ASP A 542 22.26 -38.58 -25.28
N LEU A 543 22.42 -39.76 -25.90
CA LEU A 543 23.10 -40.92 -25.30
C LEU A 543 24.58 -40.65 -24.97
N TYR A 544 25.14 -39.55 -25.48
CA TYR A 544 26.52 -39.14 -25.24
C TYR A 544 26.69 -37.65 -24.88
N ASP A 545 25.65 -36.94 -24.44
CA ASP A 545 25.78 -35.57 -23.87
C ASP A 545 26.25 -34.46 -24.85
N TYR A 546 26.17 -34.64 -26.17
CA TYR A 546 26.72 -33.66 -27.13
C TYR A 546 25.77 -33.12 -28.20
N SER A 547 24.54 -33.63 -28.33
CA SER A 547 23.59 -33.08 -29.31
C SER A 547 23.03 -31.76 -28.77
N ASN A 548 22.99 -30.75 -29.64
CA ASN A 548 22.27 -29.51 -29.37
C ASN A 548 20.74 -29.71 -29.34
N TYR A 549 20.26 -30.86 -29.80
CA TYR A 549 18.85 -31.18 -29.91
C TYR A 549 18.46 -32.47 -29.18
N LYS A 550 17.16 -32.66 -28.98
CA LYS A 550 16.57 -33.87 -28.44
C LYS A 550 15.25 -34.19 -29.14
N GLY A 551 15.01 -35.47 -29.39
CA GLY A 551 13.74 -35.97 -29.93
C GLY A 551 13.91 -36.69 -31.25
N GLU A 552 12.79 -36.93 -31.94
CA GLU A 552 12.78 -37.51 -33.26
C GLU A 552 11.77 -36.81 -34.17
N ILE A 553 12.10 -36.73 -35.45
CA ILE A 553 11.23 -36.21 -36.50
C ILE A 553 11.23 -37.15 -37.70
N ILE A 554 10.12 -37.11 -38.44
CA ILE A 554 9.97 -37.84 -39.71
C ILE A 554 9.90 -36.83 -40.84
N ILE A 555 10.80 -37.00 -41.80
CA ILE A 555 10.94 -36.15 -42.97
C ILE A 555 10.66 -36.96 -44.22
N ASN A 556 9.88 -36.35 -45.11
CA ASN A 556 9.49 -36.95 -46.36
C ASN A 556 10.24 -36.27 -47.51
N GLN A 557 10.99 -37.03 -48.30
CA GLN A 557 11.49 -36.59 -49.59
C GLN A 557 10.48 -36.96 -50.67
N VAL A 558 10.06 -35.97 -51.46
CA VAL A 558 9.21 -36.16 -52.64
C VAL A 558 9.96 -35.62 -53.85
N LEU A 559 10.35 -36.50 -54.78
CA LEU A 559 10.99 -36.03 -56.02
C LEU A 559 10.00 -35.29 -56.90
N ASN A 560 10.52 -34.28 -57.60
CA ASN A 560 9.75 -33.45 -58.52
C ASN A 560 8.46 -32.88 -57.87
N ARG A 561 8.53 -32.51 -56.60
CA ARG A 561 7.38 -32.09 -55.77
C ARG A 561 6.62 -30.90 -56.35
N GLU A 562 7.29 -30.03 -57.11
CA GLU A 562 6.67 -28.91 -57.83
C GLU A 562 5.63 -29.35 -58.87
N ASN A 563 5.83 -30.53 -59.46
CA ASN A 563 4.98 -31.10 -60.51
C ASN A 563 4.08 -32.24 -60.01
N GLN A 564 4.07 -32.51 -58.70
CA GLN A 564 3.25 -33.56 -58.12
C GLN A 564 1.81 -33.09 -57.92
N ASP A 565 0.90 -33.57 -58.78
CA ASP A 565 -0.50 -33.15 -58.78
C ASP A 565 -1.39 -34.01 -57.90
N LYS A 566 -0.92 -35.20 -57.49
CA LYS A 566 -1.67 -36.10 -56.60
C LYS A 566 -1.44 -35.74 -55.14
N THR A 567 -2.48 -35.92 -54.34
CA THR A 567 -2.35 -35.91 -52.88
C THR A 567 -1.69 -37.21 -52.47
N ILE A 568 -0.51 -37.13 -51.87
CA ILE A 568 0.20 -38.29 -51.32
C ILE A 568 -0.01 -38.29 -49.82
N TYR A 569 -0.37 -39.41 -49.24
CA TYR A 569 -0.76 -39.51 -47.83
C TYR A 569 -0.38 -40.87 -47.24
N LEU A 570 -0.44 -40.96 -45.90
CA LEU A 570 -0.34 -42.24 -45.20
C LEU A 570 -1.72 -42.88 -45.06
N ASP A 571 -1.83 -44.12 -45.53
CA ASP A 571 -3.04 -44.92 -45.35
C ASP A 571 -3.33 -45.06 -43.85
N PRO A 572 -4.53 -44.66 -43.40
CA PRO A 572 -4.86 -44.65 -41.97
C PRO A 572 -4.92 -46.05 -41.34
N ASN A 573 -5.02 -47.12 -42.13
CA ASN A 573 -5.15 -48.49 -41.61
C ASN A 573 -3.81 -49.18 -41.39
N ASN A 574 -2.80 -48.87 -42.22
CA ASN A 574 -1.53 -49.61 -42.20
C ASN A 574 -0.27 -48.73 -42.37
N GLY A 575 -0.43 -47.41 -42.50
CA GLY A 575 0.68 -46.47 -42.65
C GLY A 575 1.40 -46.51 -44.00
N ALA A 576 0.88 -47.25 -45.00
CA ALA A 576 1.47 -47.30 -46.34
C ALA A 576 1.34 -45.95 -47.06
N ILE A 577 2.33 -45.59 -47.88
CA ILE A 577 2.28 -44.38 -48.70
C ILE A 577 1.34 -44.63 -49.88
N LYS A 578 0.28 -43.82 -50.01
CA LYS A 578 -0.70 -43.89 -51.10
C LYS A 578 -0.89 -42.54 -51.76
N ALA A 579 -1.43 -42.54 -52.97
CA ALA A 579 -1.75 -41.33 -53.71
C ALA A 579 -3.17 -41.36 -54.27
N VAL A 580 -3.81 -40.20 -54.33
CA VAL A 580 -5.14 -40.01 -54.90
C VAL A 580 -5.22 -38.71 -55.71
N VAL A 581 -6.00 -38.72 -56.78
CA VAL A 581 -6.39 -37.50 -57.50
C VAL A 581 -7.58 -36.90 -56.76
N GLY A 582 -7.33 -35.99 -55.82
CA GLY A 582 -8.36 -35.41 -54.95
C GLY A 582 -7.89 -35.26 -53.50
N SER A 583 -8.83 -35.07 -52.58
CA SER A 583 -8.59 -35.13 -51.13
C SER A 583 -8.18 -36.54 -50.71
N ALA A 584 -7.32 -36.64 -49.70
CA ALA A 584 -7.05 -37.90 -49.00
C ALA A 584 -8.31 -38.44 -48.30
N PRO A 585 -8.37 -39.75 -48.00
CA PRO A 585 -9.45 -40.36 -47.22
C PRO A 585 -9.71 -39.63 -45.89
N LYS A 586 -10.97 -39.65 -45.44
CA LYS A 586 -11.43 -38.90 -44.26
C LYS A 586 -10.63 -39.18 -42.97
N GLU A 587 -10.13 -40.40 -42.82
CA GLU A 587 -9.39 -40.85 -41.63
C GLU A 587 -7.88 -40.56 -41.69
N THR A 588 -7.38 -40.03 -42.81
CA THR A 588 -5.97 -39.69 -42.97
C THR A 588 -5.55 -38.60 -41.98
N LYS A 589 -4.44 -38.84 -41.28
CA LYS A 589 -3.82 -37.91 -40.32
C LYS A 589 -2.58 -37.19 -40.85
N GLU A 590 -1.87 -37.78 -41.83
CA GLU A 590 -0.69 -37.18 -42.44
C GLU A 590 -0.81 -37.18 -43.96
N VAL A 591 -0.69 -36.00 -44.55
CA VAL A 591 -0.47 -35.79 -45.98
C VAL A 591 1.00 -35.45 -46.18
N ILE A 592 1.63 -36.14 -47.13
CA ILE A 592 3.04 -36.00 -47.51
C ILE A 592 3.21 -34.97 -48.64
N ASN A 593 2.26 -34.93 -49.58
CA ASN A 593 2.21 -33.96 -50.66
C ASN A 593 0.77 -33.47 -50.84
N ILE A 594 0.57 -32.16 -50.86
CA ILE A 594 -0.73 -31.55 -51.16
C ILE A 594 -0.93 -31.59 -52.67
N GLY A 595 -1.91 -32.37 -53.12
CA GLY A 595 -2.27 -32.44 -54.54
C GLY A 595 -2.87 -31.14 -55.05
N ARG A 596 -2.95 -31.00 -56.38
CA ARG A 596 -3.56 -29.85 -57.02
C ARG A 596 -4.33 -30.22 -58.28
N LYS A 597 -5.33 -29.41 -58.63
CA LYS A 597 -6.01 -29.42 -59.94
C LYS A 597 -5.85 -28.05 -60.58
N GLY A 598 -4.92 -27.92 -61.52
CA GLY A 598 -4.48 -26.60 -62.00
C GLY A 598 -3.83 -25.81 -60.85
N GLY A 599 -4.33 -24.61 -60.56
CA GLY A 599 -3.86 -23.79 -59.44
C GLY A 599 -4.51 -24.09 -58.08
N TYR A 600 -5.54 -24.96 -58.04
CA TYR A 600 -6.32 -25.27 -56.85
C TYR A 600 -5.67 -26.38 -56.02
N ALA A 601 -5.38 -26.10 -54.75
CA ALA A 601 -4.99 -27.13 -53.80
C ALA A 601 -6.16 -28.08 -53.48
N GLN A 602 -5.87 -29.37 -53.31
CA GLN A 602 -6.87 -30.35 -52.91
C GLN A 602 -7.14 -30.27 -51.41
N GLY A 603 -8.42 -30.24 -51.01
CA GLY A 603 -8.83 -30.13 -49.62
C GLY A 603 -8.28 -31.24 -48.73
N MET A 604 -8.14 -30.93 -47.43
CA MET A 604 -7.63 -31.84 -46.41
C MET A 604 -8.78 -32.50 -45.65
N PRO A 605 -8.60 -33.75 -45.21
CA PRO A 605 -9.63 -34.47 -44.47
C PRO A 605 -9.81 -33.91 -43.04
N LYS A 606 -10.99 -34.15 -42.46
CA LYS A 606 -11.37 -33.67 -41.12
C LYS A 606 -10.35 -34.02 -40.00
N ASN A 607 -9.72 -35.19 -40.10
CA ASN A 607 -8.79 -35.73 -39.10
C ASN A 607 -7.32 -35.43 -39.41
N ILE A 608 -7.03 -34.55 -40.36
CA ILE A 608 -5.65 -34.16 -40.69
C ILE A 608 -4.98 -33.51 -39.48
N GLU A 609 -3.75 -33.96 -39.20
CA GLU A 609 -2.91 -33.49 -38.09
C GLU A 609 -1.58 -32.93 -38.64
N LYS A 610 -1.02 -33.54 -39.70
CA LYS A 610 0.25 -33.14 -40.33
C LYS A 610 0.12 -33.01 -41.86
N VAL A 611 0.71 -31.95 -42.39
CA VAL A 611 0.87 -31.66 -43.84
C VAL A 611 2.35 -31.37 -44.13
N PRO A 612 2.82 -31.39 -45.38
CA PRO A 612 4.20 -30.97 -45.67
C PRO A 612 4.42 -29.50 -45.33
N ASN A 613 5.65 -29.15 -44.92
CA ASN A 613 6.10 -27.76 -44.72
C ASN A 613 6.36 -27.03 -46.05
N TYR A 614 5.75 -27.51 -47.15
CA TYR A 614 5.93 -27.02 -48.50
C TYR A 614 4.61 -27.14 -49.28
N ILE A 615 4.33 -26.13 -50.08
CA ILE A 615 3.28 -26.15 -51.11
C ILE A 615 3.91 -25.85 -52.48
N SER A 616 3.37 -26.47 -53.53
CA SER A 616 3.86 -26.24 -54.88
C SER A 616 3.71 -24.76 -55.27
N PRO A 617 4.71 -24.12 -55.90
CA PRO A 617 4.60 -22.74 -56.38
C PRO A 617 3.55 -22.57 -57.49
N LYS A 618 3.03 -23.68 -58.03
CA LYS A 618 1.91 -23.73 -58.98
C LYS A 618 0.54 -23.61 -58.31
N ILE A 619 0.46 -23.69 -56.98
CA ILE A 619 -0.77 -23.45 -56.24
C ILE A 619 -0.99 -21.94 -56.14
N THR A 620 -2.10 -21.47 -56.70
CA THR A 620 -2.51 -20.05 -56.69
C THR A 620 -3.81 -19.83 -55.93
N ARG A 621 -4.41 -20.90 -55.40
CA ARG A 621 -5.75 -20.98 -54.82
C ARG A 621 -5.68 -21.96 -53.64
N LEU A 622 -5.82 -21.46 -52.42
CA LEU A 622 -5.85 -22.24 -51.17
C LEU A 622 -7.26 -22.31 -50.57
N ASP A 623 -8.27 -21.90 -51.34
CA ASP A 623 -9.65 -21.93 -50.89
C ASP A 623 -10.09 -23.34 -50.48
N TRP A 624 -10.78 -23.40 -49.34
CA TRP A 624 -11.32 -24.62 -48.72
C TRP A 624 -10.27 -25.65 -48.27
N LEU A 625 -8.95 -25.34 -48.29
CA LEU A 625 -7.90 -26.34 -48.07
C LEU A 625 -8.02 -27.08 -46.73
N PHE A 626 -8.31 -26.38 -45.64
CA PHE A 626 -8.50 -26.95 -44.30
C PHE A 626 -9.94 -26.75 -43.78
N GLN A 627 -10.91 -26.58 -44.68
CA GLN A 627 -12.31 -26.44 -44.25
C GLN A 627 -12.75 -27.68 -43.46
N GLY A 628 -13.22 -27.47 -42.23
CA GLY A 628 -13.68 -28.56 -41.36
C GLY A 628 -12.55 -29.46 -40.84
N ALA A 629 -11.27 -29.09 -40.99
CA ALA A 629 -10.13 -29.82 -40.46
C ALA A 629 -10.03 -29.69 -38.94
N THR A 630 -10.93 -30.35 -38.21
CA THR A 630 -11.18 -30.12 -36.78
C THR A 630 -10.01 -30.40 -35.84
N LYS A 631 -8.98 -31.13 -36.30
CA LYS A 631 -7.79 -31.47 -35.51
C LYS A 631 -6.52 -30.74 -35.95
N PHE A 632 -6.59 -30.00 -37.06
CA PHE A 632 -5.40 -29.46 -37.67
C PHE A 632 -4.87 -28.25 -36.89
N ASN A 633 -3.61 -28.34 -36.49
CA ASN A 633 -2.84 -27.24 -35.90
C ASN A 633 -1.34 -27.42 -36.18
N GLY A 634 -0.99 -28.04 -37.31
CA GLY A 634 0.40 -28.27 -37.70
C GLY A 634 1.04 -26.98 -38.24
N ASP A 635 2.34 -26.81 -38.01
CA ASP A 635 3.09 -25.62 -38.47
C ASP A 635 3.11 -25.54 -40.00
N ILE A 636 2.68 -24.39 -40.51
CA ILE A 636 2.66 -24.02 -41.94
C ILE A 636 3.23 -22.61 -42.15
N SER A 637 3.92 -22.06 -41.15
CA SER A 637 4.48 -20.69 -41.16
C SER A 637 5.40 -20.46 -42.36
N LYS A 638 6.15 -21.50 -42.77
CA LYS A 638 7.15 -21.46 -43.85
C LYS A 638 6.62 -21.74 -45.26
N TRP A 639 5.29 -21.81 -45.46
CA TRP A 639 4.74 -21.97 -46.81
C TRP A 639 4.97 -20.74 -47.69
N ASP A 640 5.51 -20.94 -48.90
CA ASP A 640 5.63 -19.87 -49.89
C ASP A 640 4.27 -19.55 -50.53
N THR A 641 3.58 -18.55 -49.97
CA THR A 641 2.25 -18.10 -50.41
C THR A 641 2.28 -16.96 -51.44
N LYS A 642 3.45 -16.55 -51.96
CA LYS A 642 3.59 -15.35 -52.83
C LYS A 642 2.83 -15.39 -54.16
N ASN A 643 2.38 -16.57 -54.58
CA ASN A 643 1.60 -16.78 -55.80
C ASN A 643 0.10 -16.99 -55.53
N VAL A 644 -0.31 -17.06 -54.26
CA VAL A 644 -1.70 -17.30 -53.87
C VAL A 644 -2.53 -16.03 -54.09
N THR A 645 -3.71 -16.21 -54.68
CA THR A 645 -4.64 -15.14 -55.05
C THR A 645 -6.00 -15.25 -54.37
N ASN A 646 -6.30 -16.39 -53.75
CA ASN A 646 -7.56 -16.65 -53.04
C ASN A 646 -7.28 -17.60 -51.86
N MET A 647 -7.79 -17.25 -50.67
CA MET A 647 -7.70 -18.03 -49.43
C MET A 647 -9.09 -18.21 -48.78
N ASP A 648 -10.16 -18.18 -49.58
CA ASP A 648 -11.53 -18.27 -49.11
C ASP A 648 -11.76 -19.55 -48.31
N ALA A 649 -12.31 -19.41 -47.11
CA ALA A 649 -12.69 -20.49 -46.22
C ALA A 649 -11.57 -21.51 -45.93
N MET A 650 -10.31 -21.09 -46.07
CA MET A 650 -9.16 -21.98 -45.92
C MET A 650 -9.18 -22.72 -44.58
N PHE A 651 -9.51 -22.05 -43.46
CA PHE A 651 -9.63 -22.64 -42.12
C PHE A 651 -11.06 -22.57 -41.57
N ASN A 652 -12.06 -22.47 -42.45
CA ASN A 652 -13.45 -22.38 -42.03
C ASN A 652 -13.87 -23.65 -41.26
N ILE A 653 -14.41 -23.49 -40.05
CA ILE A 653 -14.77 -24.57 -39.12
C ILE A 653 -13.56 -25.46 -38.78
N ALA A 654 -12.36 -24.87 -38.65
CA ALA A 654 -11.16 -25.53 -38.11
C ALA A 654 -10.89 -25.06 -36.66
N PRO A 655 -11.69 -25.52 -35.66
CA PRO A 655 -11.67 -24.95 -34.31
C PRO A 655 -10.34 -25.09 -33.55
N ALA A 656 -9.47 -26.02 -33.93
CA ALA A 656 -8.18 -26.26 -33.27
C ALA A 656 -7.03 -25.40 -33.83
N PHE A 657 -7.21 -24.75 -34.99
CA PHE A 657 -6.13 -24.07 -35.69
C PHE A 657 -5.74 -22.76 -34.99
N ASN A 658 -4.45 -22.61 -34.68
CA ASN A 658 -3.84 -21.46 -34.02
C ASN A 658 -2.32 -21.41 -34.27
N GLN A 659 -1.91 -21.18 -35.51
CA GLN A 659 -0.49 -21.09 -35.91
C GLN A 659 -0.10 -19.67 -36.28
N ASP A 660 1.17 -19.32 -36.07
CA ASP A 660 1.79 -18.07 -36.54
C ASP A 660 1.89 -18.07 -38.07
N LEU A 661 1.31 -17.05 -38.71
CA LEU A 661 1.28 -16.88 -40.16
C LEU A 661 1.95 -15.55 -40.59
N SER A 662 2.75 -14.94 -39.72
CA SER A 662 3.38 -13.63 -39.95
C SER A 662 4.37 -13.62 -41.12
N GLU A 663 4.88 -14.78 -41.51
CA GLU A 663 5.79 -14.93 -42.66
C GLU A 663 5.08 -15.08 -44.01
N TRP A 664 3.75 -15.23 -44.03
CA TRP A 664 3.01 -15.41 -45.27
C TRP A 664 2.96 -14.13 -46.12
N ASN A 665 3.23 -14.29 -47.43
CA ASN A 665 3.07 -13.22 -48.39
C ASN A 665 1.66 -13.25 -49.01
N VAL A 666 0.74 -12.50 -48.40
CA VAL A 666 -0.65 -12.40 -48.86
C VAL A 666 -0.89 -11.23 -49.85
N SER A 667 0.15 -10.58 -50.35
CA SER A 667 0.04 -9.34 -51.14
C SER A 667 -0.68 -9.48 -52.48
N LYS A 668 -0.90 -10.70 -52.98
CA LYS A 668 -1.68 -10.99 -54.20
C LYS A 668 -3.08 -11.54 -53.92
N VAL A 669 -3.41 -11.81 -52.66
CA VAL A 669 -4.70 -12.38 -52.26
C VAL A 669 -5.79 -11.33 -52.42
N LYS A 670 -6.85 -11.69 -53.15
CA LYS A 670 -8.00 -10.82 -53.42
C LYS A 670 -9.16 -11.07 -52.47
N SER A 671 -9.29 -12.31 -51.97
CA SER A 671 -10.42 -12.73 -51.17
C SER A 671 -9.96 -13.58 -49.99
N PHE A 672 -10.43 -13.19 -48.80
CA PHE A 672 -10.24 -13.82 -47.49
C PHE A 672 -11.60 -14.26 -46.91
N SER A 673 -12.61 -14.42 -47.76
CA SER A 673 -13.99 -14.71 -47.37
C SER A 673 -14.02 -15.95 -46.49
N TRP A 674 -14.60 -15.89 -45.30
CA TRP A 674 -14.66 -17.01 -44.34
C TRP A 674 -13.31 -17.62 -43.90
N MET A 675 -12.16 -16.99 -44.18
CA MET A 675 -10.84 -17.63 -44.04
C MET A 675 -10.62 -18.30 -42.67
N PHE A 676 -11.01 -17.63 -41.58
CA PHE A 676 -10.96 -18.13 -40.20
C PHE A 676 -12.34 -18.26 -39.56
N GLY A 677 -13.41 -18.34 -40.37
CA GLY A 677 -14.77 -18.51 -39.88
C GLY A 677 -14.89 -19.76 -39.02
N GLY A 678 -15.34 -19.67 -37.77
CA GLY A 678 -15.45 -20.81 -36.85
C GLY A 678 -14.11 -21.39 -36.38
N ALA A 679 -12.97 -20.76 -36.65
CA ALA A 679 -11.67 -21.15 -36.10
C ALA A 679 -11.55 -20.64 -34.64
N ILE A 680 -12.24 -21.32 -33.71
CA ILE A 680 -12.46 -20.87 -32.33
C ILE A 680 -11.17 -20.48 -31.60
N GLN A 681 -10.09 -21.25 -31.75
CA GLN A 681 -8.81 -21.02 -31.06
C GLN A 681 -7.87 -20.06 -31.78
N PHE A 682 -8.22 -19.59 -32.99
CA PHE A 682 -7.28 -18.83 -33.81
C PHE A 682 -6.96 -17.47 -33.18
N ASN A 683 -5.69 -17.27 -32.87
CA ASN A 683 -5.08 -16.02 -32.42
C ASN A 683 -3.59 -15.99 -32.85
N GLY A 684 -3.26 -16.62 -33.97
CA GLY A 684 -1.90 -16.66 -34.50
C GLY A 684 -1.53 -15.37 -35.22
N ASP A 685 -0.26 -14.96 -35.15
CA ASP A 685 0.19 -13.66 -35.65
C ASP A 685 -0.04 -13.52 -37.16
N ILE A 686 -0.75 -12.44 -37.52
CA ILE A 686 -1.04 -12.00 -38.89
C ILE A 686 -0.79 -10.50 -39.04
N SER A 687 -0.10 -9.88 -38.08
CA SER A 687 0.05 -8.41 -37.95
C SER A 687 0.92 -7.78 -39.04
N THR A 688 1.65 -8.60 -39.79
CA THR A 688 2.57 -8.21 -40.87
C THR A 688 1.94 -8.27 -42.27
N TRP A 689 0.70 -8.76 -42.39
CA TRP A 689 0.09 -9.06 -43.67
C TRP A 689 -0.13 -7.81 -44.53
N ASN A 690 0.36 -7.85 -45.77
CA ASN A 690 0.06 -6.82 -46.78
C ASN A 690 -1.25 -7.14 -47.50
N THR A 691 -2.35 -6.54 -47.08
CA THR A 691 -3.69 -6.79 -47.63
C THR A 691 -4.10 -5.83 -48.75
N LYS A 692 -3.17 -5.06 -49.35
CA LYS A 692 -3.45 -3.98 -50.33
C LYS A 692 -4.26 -4.37 -51.58
N ASN A 693 -4.40 -5.66 -51.87
CA ASN A 693 -5.13 -6.19 -53.01
C ASN A 693 -6.41 -6.93 -52.62
N ALA A 694 -6.70 -7.02 -51.32
CA ALA A 694 -7.93 -7.60 -50.81
C ALA A 694 -9.12 -6.73 -51.20
N THR A 695 -10.12 -7.35 -51.82
CA THR A 695 -11.40 -6.72 -52.14
C THR A 695 -12.54 -7.31 -51.31
N ASN A 696 -12.37 -8.54 -50.80
CA ASN A 696 -13.37 -9.24 -50.00
C ASN A 696 -12.77 -9.80 -48.70
N MET A 697 -13.34 -9.41 -47.56
CA MET A 697 -12.99 -9.87 -46.21
C MET A 697 -14.23 -10.31 -45.43
N ASP A 698 -15.33 -10.65 -46.12
CA ASP A 698 -16.54 -11.09 -45.44
C ASP A 698 -16.32 -12.34 -44.59
N HIS A 699 -16.98 -12.40 -43.43
CA HIS A 699 -16.93 -13.51 -42.50
C HIS A 699 -15.51 -13.95 -42.09
N MET A 700 -14.47 -13.15 -42.35
CA MET A 700 -13.08 -13.60 -42.21
C MET A 700 -12.78 -14.14 -40.81
N PHE A 701 -13.32 -13.51 -39.76
CA PHE A 701 -13.18 -13.91 -38.36
C PHE A 701 -14.53 -14.24 -37.69
N VAL A 702 -15.56 -14.59 -38.46
CA VAL A 702 -16.87 -14.94 -37.87
C VAL A 702 -16.70 -16.10 -36.90
N SER A 703 -17.17 -15.99 -35.67
CA SER A 703 -17.03 -17.01 -34.62
C SER A 703 -15.59 -17.42 -34.28
N ALA A 704 -14.58 -16.63 -34.64
CA ALA A 704 -13.19 -16.78 -34.16
C ALA A 704 -13.09 -16.22 -32.72
N LYS A 705 -13.62 -16.98 -31.76
CA LYS A 705 -13.93 -16.47 -30.41
C LYS A 705 -12.73 -15.95 -29.61
N ASN A 706 -11.51 -16.44 -29.90
CA ASN A 706 -10.27 -16.07 -29.21
C ASN A 706 -9.40 -15.08 -30.00
N PHE A 707 -9.86 -14.62 -31.16
CA PHE A 707 -9.07 -13.74 -32.02
C PHE A 707 -8.95 -12.32 -31.43
N ASP A 708 -7.72 -11.87 -31.20
CA ASP A 708 -7.39 -10.52 -30.69
C ASP A 708 -6.03 -10.02 -31.22
N GLN A 709 -5.66 -10.39 -32.45
CA GLN A 709 -4.38 -9.98 -33.05
C GLN A 709 -4.40 -8.54 -33.56
N ASP A 710 -3.27 -7.85 -33.42
CA ASP A 710 -3.08 -6.50 -33.96
C ASP A 710 -3.16 -6.51 -35.49
N ILE A 711 -4.27 -5.99 -36.00
CA ILE A 711 -4.58 -5.84 -37.42
C ILE A 711 -4.71 -4.35 -37.80
N SER A 712 -4.04 -3.48 -37.04
CA SER A 712 -3.96 -2.05 -37.35
C SER A 712 -3.17 -1.81 -38.64
N THR A 713 -3.55 -0.79 -39.40
CA THR A 713 -2.78 -0.36 -40.55
C THR A 713 -1.47 0.29 -40.08
N LYS A 714 -0.33 -0.35 -40.35
CA LYS A 714 0.99 0.14 -39.93
C LYS A 714 2.07 -0.05 -41.01
N ILE A 715 3.05 0.84 -41.02
CA ILE A 715 4.24 0.68 -41.88
C ILE A 715 5.25 -0.16 -41.12
N LEU A 716 5.56 -1.34 -41.66
CA LEU A 716 6.60 -2.22 -41.14
C LEU A 716 7.98 -1.62 -41.42
N SER A 717 9.00 -2.08 -40.69
CA SER A 717 10.40 -1.71 -40.96
C SER A 717 10.87 -2.00 -42.39
N SER A 718 10.21 -2.94 -43.08
CA SER A 718 10.41 -3.26 -44.49
C SER A 718 9.81 -2.24 -45.48
N GLY A 719 9.10 -1.21 -44.99
CA GLY A 719 8.36 -0.25 -45.81
C GLY A 719 7.01 -0.79 -46.32
N ILE A 720 6.65 -2.03 -45.99
CA ILE A 720 5.35 -2.61 -46.31
C ILE A 720 4.27 -1.97 -45.43
N LYS A 721 3.18 -1.52 -46.06
CA LYS A 721 1.94 -1.15 -45.37
C LYS A 721 1.15 -2.42 -45.04
N ALA A 722 1.23 -2.86 -43.79
CA ALA A 722 0.43 -3.95 -43.27
C ALA A 722 -1.03 -3.52 -43.12
N TRP A 723 -1.94 -4.47 -43.27
CA TRP A 723 -3.40 -4.26 -43.16
C TRP A 723 -3.91 -3.05 -43.95
N ASP A 724 -3.52 -2.94 -45.21
CA ASP A 724 -4.01 -1.91 -46.12
C ASP A 724 -5.41 -2.26 -46.66
N THR A 725 -6.45 -1.75 -46.00
CA THR A 725 -7.85 -2.00 -46.35
C THR A 725 -8.40 -1.14 -47.49
N SER A 726 -7.56 -0.30 -48.11
CA SER A 726 -8.01 0.73 -49.08
C SER A 726 -8.75 0.21 -50.32
N LYS A 727 -8.67 -1.09 -50.63
CA LYS A 727 -9.40 -1.73 -51.74
C LYS A 727 -10.54 -2.65 -51.29
N VAL A 728 -10.77 -2.80 -49.99
CA VAL A 728 -11.81 -3.69 -49.48
C VAL A 728 -13.18 -3.11 -49.81
N ILE A 729 -14.05 -3.94 -50.37
CA ILE A 729 -15.43 -3.60 -50.76
C ILE A 729 -16.43 -4.25 -49.80
N ASN A 730 -16.15 -5.46 -49.32
CA ASN A 730 -17.05 -6.21 -48.47
C ASN A 730 -16.40 -6.64 -47.15
N MET A 731 -17.05 -6.27 -46.03
CA MET A 731 -16.67 -6.60 -44.65
C MET A 731 -17.86 -7.21 -43.87
N ASP A 732 -18.85 -7.77 -44.56
CA ASP A 732 -20.02 -8.33 -43.88
C ASP A 732 -19.63 -9.46 -42.92
N HIS A 733 -20.21 -9.44 -41.72
CA HIS A 733 -19.97 -10.41 -40.63
C HIS A 733 -18.50 -10.60 -40.24
N MET A 734 -17.58 -9.70 -40.62
CA MET A 734 -16.13 -9.90 -40.49
C MET A 734 -15.70 -10.31 -39.08
N PHE A 735 -16.27 -9.70 -38.04
CA PHE A 735 -16.01 -9.97 -36.61
C PHE A 735 -17.25 -10.47 -35.85
N ASN A 736 -18.27 -10.98 -36.55
CA ASN A 736 -19.47 -11.50 -35.89
C ASN A 736 -19.07 -12.64 -34.93
N GLU A 737 -19.45 -12.57 -33.66
CA GLU A 737 -19.05 -13.52 -32.60
C GLU A 737 -17.53 -13.64 -32.32
N ALA A 738 -16.69 -12.70 -32.79
CA ALA A 738 -15.30 -12.57 -32.35
C ALA A 738 -15.27 -11.95 -30.93
N ARG A 739 -15.57 -12.78 -29.91
CA ARG A 739 -15.99 -12.32 -28.58
C ARG A 739 -14.97 -11.46 -27.85
N VAL A 740 -13.68 -11.74 -28.02
CA VAL A 740 -12.60 -11.06 -27.28
C VAL A 740 -11.94 -9.93 -28.08
N PHE A 741 -12.19 -9.85 -29.39
CA PHE A 741 -11.50 -8.91 -30.28
C PHE A 741 -11.72 -7.46 -29.82
N ASN A 742 -10.63 -6.74 -29.59
CA ASN A 742 -10.65 -5.33 -29.20
C ASN A 742 -9.41 -4.54 -29.67
N GLN A 743 -8.77 -4.95 -30.77
CA GLN A 743 -7.60 -4.25 -31.31
C GLN A 743 -7.99 -2.98 -32.07
N ASP A 744 -7.07 -2.01 -32.10
CA ASP A 744 -7.28 -0.73 -32.79
C ASP A 744 -7.33 -0.92 -34.31
N ILE A 745 -8.47 -0.56 -34.91
CA ILE A 745 -8.73 -0.54 -36.35
C ILE A 745 -9.21 0.83 -36.83
N SER A 746 -9.02 1.88 -36.01
CA SER A 746 -9.40 3.26 -36.34
C SER A 746 -8.71 3.78 -37.61
N SER A 747 -7.51 3.25 -37.91
CA SER A 747 -6.68 3.64 -39.05
C SER A 747 -7.04 2.95 -40.37
N TRP A 748 -8.05 2.08 -40.38
CA TRP A 748 -8.50 1.42 -41.61
C TRP A 748 -9.11 2.43 -42.59
N ASN A 749 -8.78 2.27 -43.87
CA ASN A 749 -9.45 2.99 -44.94
C ASN A 749 -10.70 2.21 -45.35
N THR A 750 -11.87 2.77 -45.08
CA THR A 750 -13.19 2.18 -45.38
C THR A 750 -13.92 2.84 -46.55
N GLY A 751 -13.33 3.84 -47.21
CA GLY A 751 -14.01 4.66 -48.23
C GLY A 751 -14.39 3.94 -49.53
N ASN A 752 -14.08 2.65 -49.66
CA ASN A 752 -14.53 1.78 -50.75
C ASN A 752 -15.48 0.66 -50.28
N VAL A 753 -15.73 0.54 -48.97
CA VAL A 753 -16.58 -0.51 -48.41
C VAL A 753 -18.04 -0.18 -48.69
N THR A 754 -18.79 -1.15 -49.22
CA THR A 754 -20.22 -1.02 -49.50
C THR A 754 -21.09 -1.85 -48.56
N ASN A 755 -20.52 -2.86 -47.89
CA ASN A 755 -21.26 -3.77 -47.01
C ASN A 755 -20.50 -4.03 -45.70
N MET A 756 -21.15 -3.69 -44.59
CA MET A 756 -20.72 -3.89 -43.19
C MET A 756 -21.83 -4.58 -42.37
N ASN A 757 -22.76 -5.30 -43.01
CA ASN A 757 -23.84 -6.01 -42.33
C ASN A 757 -23.29 -6.91 -41.20
N ALA A 758 -23.83 -6.77 -39.99
CA ALA A 758 -23.47 -7.56 -38.82
C ALA A 758 -21.96 -7.63 -38.50
N MET A 759 -21.16 -6.65 -38.94
CA MET A 759 -19.69 -6.69 -38.84
C MET A 759 -19.18 -7.00 -37.43
N PHE A 760 -19.76 -6.41 -36.39
CA PHE A 760 -19.42 -6.60 -34.97
C PHE A 760 -20.55 -7.27 -34.16
N TYR A 761 -21.49 -7.93 -34.82
CA TYR A 761 -22.61 -8.59 -34.14
C TYR A 761 -22.09 -9.59 -33.10
N ASN A 762 -22.49 -9.47 -31.84
CA ASN A 762 -21.99 -10.28 -30.72
C ASN A 762 -20.45 -10.23 -30.46
N ALA A 763 -19.72 -9.23 -30.96
CA ALA A 763 -18.30 -8.99 -30.64
C ALA A 763 -18.15 -8.38 -29.24
N ARG A 764 -18.39 -9.17 -28.19
CA ARG A 764 -18.72 -8.69 -26.83
C ARG A 764 -17.72 -7.72 -26.21
N SER A 765 -16.42 -7.88 -26.45
CA SER A 765 -15.36 -7.04 -25.89
C SER A 765 -15.01 -5.80 -26.72
N PHE A 766 -15.54 -5.69 -27.94
CA PHE A 766 -15.13 -4.64 -28.86
C PHE A 766 -15.54 -3.25 -28.37
N ASN A 767 -14.57 -2.32 -28.30
CA ASN A 767 -14.75 -0.96 -27.84
C ASN A 767 -13.63 -0.05 -28.38
N GLN A 768 -13.70 0.29 -29.67
CA GLN A 768 -12.76 1.19 -30.35
C GLN A 768 -13.46 2.45 -30.87
N ASP A 769 -12.72 3.56 -30.98
CA ASP A 769 -13.22 4.79 -31.62
C ASP A 769 -13.07 4.68 -33.14
N LEU A 770 -14.20 4.58 -33.83
CA LEU A 770 -14.27 4.46 -35.29
C LEU A 770 -14.99 5.64 -35.95
N ASN A 771 -15.10 6.79 -35.26
CA ASN A 771 -15.75 7.98 -35.84
C ASN A 771 -14.95 8.56 -37.03
N GLY A 772 -13.69 8.16 -37.22
CA GLY A 772 -12.86 8.53 -38.38
C GLY A 772 -13.09 7.71 -39.65
N TRP A 773 -13.90 6.66 -39.63
CA TRP A 773 -14.16 5.83 -40.81
C TRP A 773 -15.02 6.57 -41.85
N ASP A 774 -14.56 6.56 -43.10
CA ASP A 774 -15.36 6.99 -44.25
C ASP A 774 -16.34 5.87 -44.64
N VAL A 775 -17.62 6.09 -44.37
CA VAL A 775 -18.71 5.11 -44.60
C VAL A 775 -19.75 5.61 -45.61
N GLU A 776 -19.45 6.63 -46.41
CA GLU A 776 -20.42 7.22 -47.36
C GLU A 776 -20.93 6.23 -48.41
N LYS A 777 -20.12 5.23 -48.77
CA LYS A 777 -20.48 4.20 -49.75
C LYS A 777 -21.17 2.98 -49.13
N VAL A 778 -21.31 2.90 -47.81
CA VAL A 778 -21.89 1.75 -47.14
C VAL A 778 -23.40 1.74 -47.33
N THR A 779 -23.91 0.78 -48.11
CA THR A 779 -25.35 0.61 -48.38
C THR A 779 -26.01 -0.45 -47.50
N ASN A 780 -25.24 -1.33 -46.86
CA ASN A 780 -25.77 -2.32 -45.92
C ASN A 780 -24.94 -2.38 -44.64
N HIS A 781 -25.58 -2.06 -43.52
CA HIS A 781 -24.98 -2.02 -42.18
C HIS A 781 -25.96 -2.56 -41.12
N SER A 782 -26.92 -3.40 -41.53
CA SER A 782 -27.93 -3.95 -40.63
C SER A 782 -27.27 -4.75 -39.51
N GLY A 783 -27.72 -4.55 -38.26
CA GLY A 783 -27.17 -5.25 -37.10
C GLY A 783 -25.66 -5.03 -36.85
N PHE A 784 -25.06 -3.97 -37.42
CA PHE A 784 -23.61 -3.69 -37.39
C PHE A 784 -22.93 -4.01 -36.06
N ASN A 785 -23.55 -3.66 -34.93
CA ASN A 785 -23.01 -3.86 -33.59
C ASN A 785 -24.06 -4.41 -32.59
N PHE A 786 -25.07 -5.16 -33.05
CA PHE A 786 -26.04 -5.76 -32.14
C PHE A 786 -25.37 -6.81 -31.24
N GLY A 787 -25.62 -6.77 -29.93
CA GLY A 787 -24.98 -7.70 -28.98
C GLY A 787 -23.54 -7.36 -28.61
N THR A 788 -23.11 -6.10 -28.79
CA THR A 788 -21.76 -5.58 -28.47
C THR A 788 -21.79 -4.65 -27.23
N PRO A 789 -22.06 -5.17 -26.02
CA PRO A 789 -22.34 -4.36 -24.83
C PRO A 789 -21.15 -3.53 -24.32
N ALA A 790 -19.92 -3.89 -24.66
CA ALA A 790 -18.74 -3.13 -24.23
C ALA A 790 -18.53 -1.83 -25.03
N TRP A 791 -19.15 -1.67 -26.20
CA TRP A 791 -18.82 -0.58 -27.13
C TRP A 791 -19.42 0.76 -26.72
N LYS A 792 -18.61 1.55 -26.02
CA LYS A 792 -18.94 2.89 -25.51
C LYS A 792 -18.29 4.01 -26.34
N LEU A 793 -17.16 3.74 -27.00
CA LEU A 793 -16.47 4.73 -27.84
C LEU A 793 -17.29 5.11 -29.09
N PRO A 794 -16.97 6.26 -29.72
CA PRO A 794 -17.68 6.75 -30.90
C PRO A 794 -17.72 5.75 -32.06
N LYS A 795 -18.88 5.66 -32.71
CA LYS A 795 -19.16 4.72 -33.81
C LYS A 795 -19.15 5.47 -35.16
N PRO A 796 -18.99 4.77 -36.30
CA PRO A 796 -19.11 5.39 -37.61
C PRO A 796 -20.51 5.97 -37.83
N LYS A 797 -20.60 7.06 -38.61
CA LYS A 797 -21.86 7.71 -38.95
C LYS A 797 -22.33 7.25 -40.33
N PHE A 798 -23.12 6.18 -40.36
CA PHE A 798 -23.67 5.65 -41.60
C PHE A 798 -24.60 6.67 -42.29
N PRO A 799 -24.59 6.72 -43.64
CA PRO A 799 -25.58 7.50 -44.38
C PRO A 799 -26.99 6.95 -44.12
N ASN A 800 -27.98 7.84 -44.10
CA ASN A 800 -29.39 7.49 -43.88
C ASN A 800 -29.97 6.63 -44.99
#